data_AF-G0QWA1-F1
#
_entry.id   AF-G0QWA1-F1
#
_cell.length_a   1.000
_cell.length_b   1.000
_cell.length_c   1.000
_cell.angle_alpha   90.00
_cell.angle_beta   90.00
_cell.angle_gamma   90.00
#
_symmetry.space_group_name_H-M   'P 1'
#
loop_
_entity.id
_entity.type
_entity.pdbx_description
1 polymer ?
#
loop_
_entity_poly.entity_id
_entity_poly.type
_entity_poly.pdbx_seq_one_letter_code
_entity_poly.pdbx_strand_id
1 'polypeptide(L)'
;MFSQFFKRSNQSKKKVDLEEKENYPFLQEQSTCKQDLTQKNNNQQFIPIPKGHEKYSEKDKEKCPYFSMQQKQEQSSTNEKDPQKKKEKKPKGGCPFMPSERKKNPSLNSCEEGWNEEYVSPQSYLIDYRGFLSFSFDQLEKPDFNLKEKRKIFDTFPVYLKHTLFMKDENMKKVRELEVAQRFFVYDKLREKGNKEFNKGNAEESIKYYEQALSCFKWLEHVEKEEDEQEEEIKFELSEEERKAEQERDDEIRKDPFFKNLPRETEQERIERLKLLQQIRQEKKEFRKKYKGLMTTYTDDNVILKDGEELTDSQDIEMRQSMLMTIYMSLAVAYMKCFYFKMAQVALDDALKITQKSSQIYFRKSQCVAYNKFSDLKELEQAKKDIEQAIEMKQYEKIFQQEQGILRIMNLLDHNECYINLAHYVVKRIKERTEYETELISKLFQREKHIEEVEQQLIDEGKTPYEEGEETLSQANIIPINEEHQEYEIILEMMRKYYRVIEFYTETKKPDQVRIAKKELQQLSETVCVMNYLLKLNFKNYKENSLMIKLKKEYDIDLENEKILRRLERLKKNKAKSIFENGNYNFEVFQYAIKDYFKKKEEKEKKEKEEKEAEENENNQENLTVKQTGFRKVISNIFSCEFILQATLVGMIFGFFYYMTTKDNMISMFIFDQMK
;
A
#
# COMPACT_ATOMS: atom_id res chain seq x y z
N MET A 1 16.95 -39.95 16.29
CA MET A 1 18.19 -39.18 16.09
C MET A 1 17.92 -37.73 15.60
N PHE A 2 16.93 -37.01 16.15
CA PHE A 2 16.59 -35.64 15.68
C PHE A 2 16.37 -34.60 16.80
N SER A 3 16.80 -34.87 18.05
CA SER A 3 16.58 -33.94 19.18
C SER A 3 17.84 -33.21 19.69
N GLN A 4 19.00 -33.35 19.05
CA GLN A 4 20.26 -32.72 19.50
C GLN A 4 20.68 -31.46 18.74
N PHE A 5 19.97 -31.06 17.68
CA PHE A 5 20.37 -29.91 16.85
C PHE A 5 19.86 -28.52 17.32
N PHE A 6 18.99 -28.45 18.34
CA PHE A 6 18.34 -27.19 18.75
C PHE A 6 19.03 -26.38 19.87
N LYS A 7 20.31 -26.62 20.19
CA LYS A 7 20.99 -25.95 21.33
C LYS A 7 22.12 -24.95 21.01
N ARG A 8 22.34 -24.53 19.76
CA ARG A 8 23.59 -23.80 19.42
C ARG A 8 23.52 -22.45 18.66
N SER A 9 22.39 -21.75 18.54
CA SER A 9 22.37 -20.48 17.78
C SER A 9 22.19 -19.17 18.58
N ASN A 10 22.50 -19.12 19.88
CA ASN A 10 22.28 -17.89 20.68
C ASN A 10 23.46 -17.40 21.53
N GLN A 11 24.70 -17.73 21.17
CA GLN A 11 25.89 -17.22 21.88
C GLN A 11 26.96 -16.70 20.93
N SER A 12 26.85 -15.42 20.54
CA SER A 12 28.01 -14.50 20.40
C SER A 12 27.55 -13.08 20.09
N LYS A 13 26.93 -12.37 21.04
CA LYS A 13 26.97 -10.90 21.03
C LYS A 13 28.19 -10.47 21.84
N LYS A 14 29.34 -10.35 21.17
CA LYS A 14 30.48 -9.60 21.73
C LYS A 14 30.02 -8.15 21.89
N LYS A 15 30.01 -7.63 23.12
CA LYS A 15 29.97 -6.19 23.35
C LYS A 15 31.24 -5.61 22.72
N VAL A 16 31.07 -4.85 21.65
CA VAL A 16 32.13 -3.98 21.14
C VAL A 16 31.96 -2.66 21.87
N ASP A 17 32.86 -2.38 22.81
CA ASP A 17 32.98 -1.07 23.44
C ASP A 17 33.65 -0.13 22.42
N LEU A 18 32.84 0.52 21.59
CA LEU A 18 33.25 1.55 20.64
C LEU A 18 33.00 2.92 21.28
N GLU A 19 33.96 3.39 22.08
CA GLU A 19 34.09 4.81 22.43
C GLU A 19 34.98 5.52 21.39
N GLU A 20 34.54 5.58 20.14
CA GLU A 20 35.07 6.57 19.21
C GLU A 20 34.19 7.83 19.32
N LYS A 21 34.71 8.85 20.01
CA LYS A 21 34.11 10.19 20.06
C LYS A 21 34.31 10.84 18.69
N GLU A 22 33.46 10.49 17.73
CA GLU A 22 33.33 11.26 16.50
C GLU A 22 32.87 12.68 16.86
N ASN A 23 33.67 13.65 16.44
CA ASN A 23 33.53 15.06 16.77
C ASN A 23 32.45 15.68 15.87
N TYR A 24 31.19 15.64 16.30
CA TYR A 24 30.07 16.28 15.58
C TYR A 24 29.88 17.73 16.09
N PRO A 25 30.19 18.76 15.27
CA PRO A 25 30.21 20.17 15.71
C PRO A 25 28.86 20.63 16.30
N PHE A 26 27.76 20.16 15.71
CA PHE A 26 26.39 20.52 16.13
C PHE A 26 26.00 19.98 17.51
N LEU A 27 26.55 18.84 17.93
CA LEU A 27 26.24 18.22 19.24
C LEU A 27 27.10 18.79 20.37
N GLN A 28 28.25 19.42 20.04
CA GLN A 28 29.16 19.96 21.05
C GLN A 28 28.64 21.25 21.69
N GLU A 29 27.98 22.14 20.93
CA GLU A 29 27.50 23.43 21.45
C GLU A 29 26.37 23.30 22.49
N GLN A 30 25.59 22.22 22.45
CA GLN A 30 24.49 22.02 23.43
C GLN A 30 24.94 21.28 24.70
N SER A 31 26.10 20.63 24.67
CA SER A 31 26.63 19.85 25.81
C SER A 31 27.27 20.71 26.91
N THR A 32 27.60 21.97 26.62
CA THR A 32 28.24 22.91 27.57
C THR A 32 27.25 23.57 28.54
N CYS A 33 25.93 23.39 28.38
CA CYS A 33 24.90 23.91 29.29
C CYS A 33 24.52 22.94 30.43
N LYS A 34 25.40 21.99 30.79
CA LYS A 34 25.15 20.92 31.78
C LYS A 34 26.12 20.88 32.97
N GLN A 35 26.77 21.98 33.32
CA GLN A 35 27.54 22.07 34.57
C GLN A 35 26.78 22.94 35.58
N ASP A 36 25.89 22.32 36.37
CA ASP A 36 25.50 22.76 37.73
C ASP A 36 24.36 21.92 38.38
N LEU A 37 23.93 20.81 37.79
CA LEU A 37 22.90 19.94 38.37
C LEU A 37 23.38 18.51 38.54
N THR A 38 24.34 18.29 39.45
CA THR A 38 24.60 16.95 40.00
C THR A 38 25.19 17.04 41.40
N GLN A 39 24.33 17.13 42.42
CA GLN A 39 24.54 16.51 43.73
C GLN A 39 23.25 16.56 44.56
N LYS A 40 22.71 15.36 44.86
CA LYS A 40 21.78 14.96 45.94
C LYS A 40 20.64 14.09 45.40
N ASN A 41 20.82 12.78 45.52
CA ASN A 41 19.69 11.85 45.61
C ASN A 41 20.06 10.71 46.57
N ASN A 42 19.74 10.93 47.84
CA ASN A 42 19.26 9.95 48.81
C ASN A 42 18.89 10.72 50.08
N ASN A 43 17.67 11.23 50.14
CA ASN A 43 17.03 11.62 51.39
C ASN A 43 15.51 11.56 51.21
N GLN A 44 14.85 10.89 52.15
CA GLN A 44 13.40 10.91 52.31
C GLN A 44 12.92 12.36 52.28
N GLN A 45 11.99 12.67 51.38
CA GLN A 45 11.45 14.01 51.21
C GLN A 45 10.65 14.42 52.45
N PHE A 46 11.32 15.10 53.39
CA PHE A 46 10.64 15.95 54.36
C PHE A 46 10.04 17.12 53.60
N ILE A 47 8.70 17.22 53.59
CA ILE A 47 7.99 18.39 53.08
C ILE A 47 8.36 19.55 54.00
N PRO A 48 8.98 20.63 53.51
CA PRO A 48 9.40 21.74 54.35
C PRO A 48 8.17 22.42 54.98
N ILE A 49 8.24 22.66 56.29
CA ILE A 49 7.20 23.34 57.06
C ILE A 49 6.98 24.74 56.44
N PRO A 50 5.73 25.19 56.24
CA PRO A 50 5.45 26.51 55.68
C PRO A 50 6.08 27.63 56.50
N LYS A 51 6.73 28.60 55.82
CA LYS A 51 7.32 29.79 56.45
C LYS A 51 6.27 30.47 57.36
N GLY A 52 6.64 30.68 58.63
CA GLY A 52 5.76 31.25 59.65
C GLY A 52 5.28 30.26 60.74
N HIS A 53 5.51 28.96 60.57
CA HIS A 53 5.17 27.93 61.58
C HIS A 53 6.37 27.51 62.47
N GLU A 54 7.52 28.17 62.31
CA GLU A 54 8.78 27.85 62.99
C GLU A 54 8.73 28.09 64.52
N LYS A 55 7.78 28.91 65.00
CA LYS A 55 7.64 29.29 66.42
C LYS A 55 6.47 28.60 67.15
N TYR A 56 5.77 27.66 66.50
CA TYR A 56 4.63 26.99 67.13
C TYR A 56 5.11 26.05 68.24
N SER A 57 4.53 26.18 69.43
CA SER A 57 4.74 25.21 70.51
C SER A 57 4.14 23.86 70.11
N GLU A 58 4.61 22.76 70.69
CA GLU A 58 4.09 21.42 70.36
C GLU A 58 2.57 21.31 70.60
N LYS A 59 2.03 22.05 71.57
CA LYS A 59 0.59 22.12 71.83
C LYS A 59 -0.19 22.87 70.75
N ASP A 60 0.44 23.80 70.03
CA ASP A 60 -0.18 24.54 68.93
C ASP A 60 -0.12 23.77 67.61
N LYS A 61 0.84 22.84 67.47
CA LYS A 61 0.93 21.94 66.31
C LYS A 61 -0.25 20.98 66.26
N GLU A 62 -0.76 20.51 67.40
CA GLU A 62 -1.94 19.63 67.48
C GLU A 62 -3.24 20.34 67.07
N LYS A 63 -3.34 21.66 67.24
CA LYS A 63 -4.50 22.45 66.84
C LYS A 63 -4.41 22.99 65.41
N CYS A 64 -3.25 22.88 64.78
CA CYS A 64 -3.01 23.39 63.43
C CYS A 64 -3.65 22.44 62.39
N PRO A 65 -4.57 22.94 61.54
CA PRO A 65 -5.24 22.12 60.52
C PRO A 65 -4.27 21.43 59.56
N TYR A 66 -3.12 22.04 59.29
CA TYR A 66 -2.08 21.51 58.41
C TYR A 66 -1.49 20.18 58.94
N PHE A 67 -1.09 20.14 60.22
CA PHE A 67 -0.52 18.93 60.82
C PHE A 67 -1.56 17.82 61.01
N SER A 68 -2.83 18.18 61.24
CA SER A 68 -3.93 17.22 61.32
C SER A 68 -4.21 16.51 59.98
N MET A 69 -3.95 17.17 58.84
CA MET A 69 -4.04 16.53 57.52
C MET A 69 -2.88 15.58 57.26
N GLN A 70 -1.68 15.93 57.72
CA GLN A 70 -0.48 15.11 57.53
C GLN A 70 -0.57 13.80 58.33
N GLN A 71 -1.03 13.86 59.59
CA GLN A 71 -1.29 12.66 60.40
C GLN A 71 -2.38 11.75 59.79
N LYS A 72 -3.40 12.32 59.13
CA LYS A 72 -4.42 11.52 58.41
C LYS A 72 -3.88 10.84 57.15
N GLN A 73 -2.85 11.39 56.51
CA GLN A 73 -2.19 10.74 55.38
C GLN A 73 -1.31 9.58 55.84
N GLU A 74 -0.59 9.73 56.95
CA GLU A 74 0.26 8.67 57.50
C GLU A 74 -0.52 7.50 58.12
N GLN A 75 -1.70 7.76 58.69
CA GLN A 75 -2.58 6.68 59.20
C GLN A 75 -3.30 5.89 58.09
N SER A 76 -3.25 6.34 56.83
CA SER A 76 -3.90 5.65 55.70
C SER A 76 -3.04 4.57 55.04
N SER A 77 -1.77 4.43 55.41
CA SER A 77 -0.84 3.46 54.81
C SER A 77 -0.60 2.19 55.65
N THR A 78 -1.21 2.08 56.83
CA THR A 78 -1.04 0.90 57.71
C THR A 78 -2.39 0.41 58.23
N ASN A 79 -3.17 -0.27 57.37
CA ASN A 79 -4.05 -1.36 57.79
C ASN A 79 -4.63 -2.10 56.57
N GLU A 80 -4.18 -3.34 56.42
CA GLU A 80 -4.75 -4.33 55.51
C GLU A 80 -5.92 -5.06 56.17
N LYS A 81 -6.99 -5.26 55.38
CA LYS A 81 -8.13 -6.20 55.51
C LYS A 81 -9.46 -5.66 56.08
N ASP A 82 -10.50 -5.87 55.26
CA ASP A 82 -11.97 -5.71 55.42
C ASP A 82 -12.63 -4.32 55.26
N PRO A 83 -13.95 -4.25 54.92
CA PRO A 83 -14.56 -4.61 53.64
C PRO A 83 -15.22 -3.40 52.95
N GLN A 84 -15.40 -3.49 51.63
CA GLN A 84 -16.25 -2.65 50.74
C GLN A 84 -16.83 -1.33 51.31
N LYS A 85 -15.99 -0.32 51.57
CA LYS A 85 -16.49 1.06 51.69
C LYS A 85 -16.81 1.59 50.29
N LYS A 86 -18.10 1.86 50.04
CA LYS A 86 -18.59 2.66 48.91
C LYS A 86 -17.74 3.93 48.81
N LYS A 87 -16.87 4.00 47.80
CA LYS A 87 -16.09 5.21 47.49
C LYS A 87 -17.08 6.34 47.19
N GLU A 88 -17.16 7.32 48.08
CA GLU A 88 -17.83 8.58 47.81
C GLU A 88 -17.31 9.13 46.47
N LYS A 89 -18.22 9.37 45.53
CA LYS A 89 -17.90 9.94 44.22
C LYS A 89 -17.46 11.39 44.47
N LYS A 90 -16.15 11.62 44.60
CA LYS A 90 -15.59 12.97 44.54
C LYS A 90 -16.17 13.68 43.30
N PRO A 91 -16.61 14.95 43.41
CA PRO A 91 -17.21 15.66 42.29
C PRO A 91 -16.22 15.65 41.12
N LYS A 92 -16.67 15.14 39.97
CA LYS A 92 -15.88 15.09 38.73
C LYS A 92 -15.76 16.46 38.03
N GLY A 93 -15.81 17.54 38.80
CA GLY A 93 -15.66 18.91 38.32
C GLY A 93 -14.19 19.31 38.23
N GLY A 94 -13.39 18.58 37.44
CA GLY A 94 -12.09 19.05 37.02
C GLY A 94 -12.25 20.05 35.88
N CYS A 95 -11.45 21.12 35.86
CA CYS A 95 -11.40 22.04 34.72
C CYS A 95 -11.20 21.23 33.42
N PRO A 96 -12.09 21.34 32.41
CA PRO A 96 -12.00 20.56 31.17
C PRO A 96 -10.67 20.79 30.42
N PHE A 97 -9.98 21.90 30.71
CA PHE A 97 -8.69 22.26 30.13
C PHE A 97 -7.47 21.67 30.84
N MET A 98 -7.62 21.03 32.01
CA MET A 98 -6.51 20.30 32.63
C MET A 98 -6.58 18.82 32.22
N PRO A 99 -5.71 18.36 31.31
CA PRO A 99 -5.71 16.97 30.90
C PRO A 99 -5.33 16.10 32.10
N SER A 100 -6.25 15.21 32.48
CA SER A 100 -5.90 14.07 33.31
C SER A 100 -4.76 13.27 32.63
N GLU A 101 -3.96 12.53 33.39
CA GLU A 101 -2.86 11.73 32.83
C GLU A 101 -3.30 10.81 31.68
N ARG A 102 -4.58 10.43 31.66
CA ARG A 102 -5.19 9.58 30.63
C ARG A 102 -5.47 10.29 29.31
N LYS A 103 -5.38 11.63 29.28
CA LYS A 103 -5.58 12.45 28.08
C LYS A 103 -4.29 12.78 27.34
N LYS A 104 -3.13 12.43 27.91
CA LYS A 104 -1.83 12.78 27.34
C LYS A 104 -1.69 12.22 25.93
N ASN A 105 -1.24 13.07 25.01
CA ASN A 105 -0.89 12.67 23.65
C ASN A 105 0.23 11.62 23.67
N PRO A 106 0.39 10.84 22.59
CA PRO A 106 1.51 9.92 22.45
C PRO A 106 2.86 10.61 22.73
N SER A 107 3.63 10.08 23.68
CA SER A 107 4.93 10.63 24.10
C SER A 107 5.94 10.64 22.96
N LEU A 108 6.97 11.49 23.05
CA LEU A 108 8.14 11.48 22.16
C LEU A 108 9.06 10.25 22.33
N ASN A 109 8.69 9.31 23.20
CA ASN A 109 9.46 8.09 23.46
C ASN A 109 9.73 7.27 22.19
N SER A 110 10.75 6.41 22.29
CA SER A 110 11.14 5.48 21.25
C SER A 110 10.00 4.54 20.83
N CYS A 111 9.93 4.29 19.52
CA CYS A 111 9.13 3.23 18.96
C CYS A 111 9.89 1.90 19.06
N GLU A 112 9.25 0.80 18.71
CA GLU A 112 9.96 -0.47 18.54
C GLU A 112 10.47 -0.54 17.09
N GLU A 113 11.66 -1.11 16.90
CA GLU A 113 12.18 -1.35 15.55
C GLU A 113 11.46 -2.54 14.93
N GLY A 114 11.07 -2.42 13.66
CA GLY A 114 10.42 -3.51 12.95
C GLY A 114 10.48 -3.37 11.45
N TRP A 115 10.02 -4.41 10.77
CA TRP A 115 9.82 -4.39 9.32
C TRP A 115 8.45 -3.79 9.01
N ASN A 116 8.39 -2.94 8.00
CA ASN A 116 7.13 -2.36 7.52
C ASN A 116 6.11 -3.45 7.15
N GLU A 117 5.00 -3.47 7.88
CA GLU A 117 3.80 -4.23 7.55
C GLU A 117 2.87 -3.38 6.67
N GLU A 118 2.18 -4.04 5.73
CA GLU A 118 1.06 -3.41 5.04
C GLU A 118 -0.12 -3.27 6.01
N TYR A 119 -0.71 -2.07 6.05
CA TYR A 119 -1.89 -1.83 6.88
C TYR A 119 -3.10 -2.53 6.25
N VAL A 120 -3.47 -3.68 6.80
CA VAL A 120 -4.70 -4.38 6.42
C VAL A 120 -5.87 -3.71 7.12
N SER A 121 -6.61 -2.92 6.36
CA SER A 121 -7.84 -2.28 6.82
C SER A 121 -8.87 -3.34 7.27
N PRO A 122 -9.55 -3.15 8.42
CA PRO A 122 -10.72 -3.96 8.77
C PRO A 122 -11.92 -3.76 7.82
N GLN A 123 -11.84 -2.79 6.91
CA GLN A 123 -12.83 -2.43 5.90
C GLN A 123 -12.27 -2.62 4.49
N SER A 124 -11.15 -3.35 4.33
CA SER A 124 -10.53 -3.69 3.04
C SER A 124 -11.57 -4.25 2.07
N TYR A 125 -12.43 -5.17 2.52
CA TYR A 125 -13.48 -5.79 1.72
C TYR A 125 -14.55 -4.82 1.19
N LEU A 126 -14.66 -3.61 1.76
CA LEU A 126 -15.56 -2.55 1.27
C LEU A 126 -14.84 -1.56 0.35
N ILE A 127 -13.52 -1.45 0.48
CA ILE A 127 -12.68 -0.53 -0.31
C ILE A 127 -12.22 -1.23 -1.60
N ASP A 128 -11.66 -2.42 -1.44
CA ASP A 128 -11.10 -3.24 -2.48
C ASP A 128 -12.17 -4.15 -3.08
N TYR A 129 -12.29 -4.09 -4.40
CA TYR A 129 -13.22 -4.90 -5.19
C TYR A 129 -12.98 -6.42 -5.08
N ARG A 130 -11.87 -6.84 -4.46
CA ARG A 130 -11.54 -8.26 -4.25
C ARG A 130 -12.43 -8.92 -3.18
N GLY A 131 -13.12 -8.14 -2.36
CA GLY A 131 -13.99 -8.62 -1.29
C GLY A 131 -15.35 -9.14 -1.80
N PHE A 132 -15.56 -10.44 -1.67
CA PHE A 132 -16.86 -11.14 -1.74
C PHE A 132 -17.57 -11.24 -3.12
N LEU A 133 -17.28 -10.36 -4.07
CA LEU A 133 -18.15 -10.12 -5.22
C LEU A 133 -17.44 -9.99 -6.57
N SER A 134 -16.21 -10.48 -6.71
CA SER A 134 -15.64 -10.75 -8.06
C SER A 134 -16.41 -11.84 -8.84
N PHE A 135 -17.49 -12.37 -8.26
CA PHE A 135 -18.51 -13.21 -8.90
C PHE A 135 -19.81 -12.44 -9.21
N SER A 136 -19.82 -11.11 -9.07
CA SER A 136 -21.01 -10.31 -9.35
C SER A 136 -21.41 -10.44 -10.81
N PHE A 137 -22.70 -10.73 -11.02
CA PHE A 137 -23.40 -10.75 -12.30
C PHE A 137 -23.07 -9.58 -13.22
N ASP A 138 -22.71 -8.41 -12.68
CA ASP A 138 -22.46 -7.20 -13.47
C ASP A 138 -21.19 -7.25 -14.34
N GLN A 139 -20.15 -8.04 -13.98
CA GLN A 139 -18.99 -8.23 -14.87
C GLN A 139 -19.31 -9.09 -16.09
N LEU A 140 -20.30 -9.97 -15.99
CA LEU A 140 -20.84 -10.70 -17.13
C LEU A 140 -21.71 -9.80 -18.02
N GLU A 141 -22.34 -8.77 -17.45
CA GLU A 141 -23.23 -7.87 -18.18
C GLU A 141 -22.50 -6.70 -18.87
N LYS A 142 -21.34 -6.25 -18.37
CA LYS A 142 -20.56 -5.12 -18.94
C LYS A 142 -19.05 -5.37 -18.97
N PRO A 143 -18.53 -6.04 -20.03
CA PRO A 143 -17.09 -6.32 -20.16
C PRO A 143 -16.21 -5.06 -20.23
N ASP A 144 -16.76 -3.92 -20.63
CA ASP A 144 -16.01 -2.66 -20.79
C ASP A 144 -15.83 -1.83 -19.51
N PHE A 145 -16.31 -2.31 -18.35
CA PHE A 145 -16.21 -1.55 -17.10
C PHE A 145 -14.79 -1.62 -16.51
N ASN A 146 -13.87 -0.77 -17.01
CA ASN A 146 -12.53 -0.64 -16.45
C ASN A 146 -12.55 0.19 -15.16
N LEU A 147 -12.77 -0.46 -14.02
CA LEU A 147 -12.85 0.18 -12.72
C LEU A 147 -11.56 0.96 -12.35
N LYS A 148 -10.39 0.51 -12.80
CA LYS A 148 -9.12 1.20 -12.53
C LYS A 148 -9.09 2.60 -13.15
N GLU A 149 -9.73 2.79 -14.28
CA GLU A 149 -9.80 4.09 -14.93
C GLU A 149 -10.75 5.05 -14.20
N LYS A 150 -11.79 4.51 -13.56
CA LYS A 150 -12.78 5.27 -12.78
C LYS A 150 -12.38 5.54 -11.32
N ARG A 151 -11.24 4.99 -10.87
CA ARG A 151 -10.74 5.11 -9.48
C ARG A 151 -9.35 5.76 -9.42
N LYS A 152 -8.98 6.58 -10.39
CA LYS A 152 -7.63 7.18 -10.43
C LYS A 152 -7.40 8.08 -9.22
N ILE A 153 -8.38 8.89 -8.85
CA ILE A 153 -8.29 9.79 -7.70
C ILE A 153 -8.56 9.02 -6.41
N PHE A 154 -9.62 8.20 -6.39
CA PHE A 154 -10.03 7.43 -5.22
C PHE A 154 -8.90 6.54 -4.70
N ASP A 155 -8.20 5.83 -5.58
CA ASP A 155 -7.13 4.92 -5.17
C ASP A 155 -5.94 5.67 -4.57
N THR A 156 -5.72 6.94 -4.93
CA THR A 156 -4.65 7.78 -4.34
C THR A 156 -4.95 8.23 -2.91
N PHE A 157 -6.21 8.20 -2.46
CA PHE A 157 -6.53 8.58 -1.09
C PHE A 157 -5.94 7.59 -0.08
N PRO A 158 -5.43 8.09 1.07
CA PRO A 158 -4.93 7.23 2.12
C PRO A 158 -6.06 6.42 2.76
N VAL A 159 -5.71 5.24 3.28
CA VAL A 159 -6.67 4.28 3.85
C VAL A 159 -7.50 4.89 4.99
N TYR A 160 -6.88 5.68 5.89
CA TYR A 160 -7.61 6.36 6.97
C TYR A 160 -8.69 7.32 6.48
N LEU A 161 -8.52 7.90 5.30
CA LEU A 161 -9.49 8.80 4.69
C LEU A 161 -10.59 8.00 4.00
N LYS A 162 -10.25 6.88 3.36
CA LYS A 162 -11.23 5.91 2.82
C LYS A 162 -12.16 5.35 3.89
N HIS A 163 -11.65 5.10 5.11
CA HIS A 163 -12.47 4.64 6.24
C HIS A 163 -13.62 5.57 6.63
N THR A 164 -13.50 6.87 6.33
CA THR A 164 -14.51 7.86 6.69
C THR A 164 -15.84 7.67 5.96
N LEU A 165 -15.85 6.94 4.83
CA LEU A 165 -17.05 6.50 4.10
C LEU A 165 -17.92 5.53 4.90
N PHE A 166 -17.30 4.76 5.78
CA PHE A 166 -17.94 3.65 6.50
C PHE A 166 -18.32 4.00 7.93
N MET A 167 -18.07 5.25 8.35
CA MET A 167 -18.46 5.76 9.67
C MET A 167 -19.94 6.17 9.63
N LYS A 168 -20.82 5.17 9.59
CA LYS A 168 -22.29 5.35 9.48
C LYS A 168 -22.98 5.67 10.80
N ASP A 169 -22.24 6.07 11.83
CA ASP A 169 -22.86 6.56 13.05
C ASP A 169 -23.68 7.81 12.68
N GLU A 170 -25.00 7.79 12.86
CA GLU A 170 -25.88 8.95 12.61
C GLU A 170 -25.35 10.23 13.30
N ASN A 171 -24.63 10.02 14.41
CA ASN A 171 -23.94 11.06 15.14
C ASN A 171 -22.86 11.75 14.31
N MET A 172 -22.09 11.03 13.49
CA MET A 172 -20.99 11.61 12.71
C MET A 172 -21.49 12.49 11.57
N LYS A 173 -22.59 12.12 10.90
CA LYS A 173 -23.22 12.99 9.89
C LYS A 173 -23.68 14.30 10.52
N LYS A 174 -24.40 14.23 11.64
CA LYS A 174 -24.81 15.42 12.41
C LYS A 174 -23.61 16.26 12.84
N VAL A 175 -22.53 15.64 13.31
CA VAL A 175 -21.31 16.34 13.74
C VAL A 175 -20.65 17.08 12.58
N ARG A 176 -20.61 16.50 11.38
CA ARG A 176 -20.07 17.14 10.17
C ARG A 176 -20.90 18.34 9.70
N GLU A 177 -22.16 18.45 10.11
CA GLU A 177 -23.03 19.60 9.83
C GLU A 177 -22.88 20.72 10.87
N LEU A 178 -22.29 20.45 12.04
CA LEU A 178 -22.10 21.46 13.09
C LEU A 178 -21.01 22.47 12.73
N GLU A 179 -20.95 23.59 13.47
CA GLU A 179 -19.84 24.55 13.42
C GLU A 179 -18.54 23.96 13.97
N VAL A 180 -17.39 24.52 13.57
CA VAL A 180 -16.06 24.01 13.95
C VAL A 180 -15.87 23.95 15.47
N ALA A 181 -16.35 24.97 16.19
CA ALA A 181 -16.31 25.02 17.65
C ALA A 181 -17.08 23.86 18.32
N GLN A 182 -18.18 23.40 17.70
CA GLN A 182 -18.94 22.26 18.22
C GLN A 182 -18.30 20.93 17.82
N ARG A 183 -17.77 20.84 16.58
CA ARG A 183 -16.97 19.69 16.11
C ARG A 183 -15.77 19.43 17.04
N PHE A 184 -15.13 20.49 17.56
CA PHE A 184 -14.01 20.40 18.50
C PHE A 184 -14.32 19.52 19.72
N PHE A 185 -15.50 19.62 20.33
CA PHE A 185 -15.82 18.83 21.52
C PHE A 185 -15.93 17.33 21.23
N VAL A 186 -16.45 16.98 20.06
CA VAL A 186 -16.55 15.58 19.62
C VAL A 186 -15.18 15.04 19.26
N TYR A 187 -14.41 15.82 18.50
CA TYR A 187 -13.01 15.55 18.20
C TYR A 187 -12.19 15.29 19.47
N ASP A 188 -12.27 16.17 20.46
CA ASP A 188 -11.44 16.07 21.67
C ASP A 188 -11.77 14.80 22.45
N LYS A 189 -13.08 14.47 22.54
CA LYS A 189 -13.54 13.22 23.16
C LYS A 189 -13.04 11.98 22.42
N LEU A 190 -13.03 11.98 21.09
CA LEU A 190 -12.54 10.86 20.28
C LEU A 190 -11.02 10.73 20.39
N ARG A 191 -10.29 11.84 20.29
CA ARG A 191 -8.85 11.91 20.53
C ARG A 191 -8.49 11.39 21.91
N GLU A 192 -9.21 11.79 22.96
CA GLU A 192 -8.95 11.33 24.33
C GLU A 192 -9.15 9.82 24.49
N LYS A 193 -10.16 9.24 23.82
CA LYS A 193 -10.35 7.78 23.75
C LYS A 193 -9.20 7.11 23.01
N GLY A 194 -8.75 7.67 21.88
CA GLY A 194 -7.58 7.20 21.14
C GLY A 194 -6.33 7.20 22.01
N ASN A 195 -6.02 8.32 22.66
CA ASN A 195 -4.91 8.46 23.59
C ASN A 195 -4.97 7.42 24.72
N LYS A 196 -6.17 7.17 25.26
CA LYS A 196 -6.38 6.17 26.30
C LYS A 196 -6.10 4.74 25.82
N GLU A 197 -6.57 4.35 24.64
CA GLU A 197 -6.28 3.01 24.09
C GLU A 197 -4.81 2.87 23.69
N PHE A 198 -4.21 3.92 23.12
CA PHE A 198 -2.79 3.96 22.79
C PHE A 198 -1.93 3.73 24.05
N ASN A 199 -2.20 4.45 25.13
CA ASN A 199 -1.46 4.33 26.39
C ASN A 199 -1.66 2.97 27.09
N LYS A 200 -2.68 2.18 26.72
CA LYS A 200 -2.85 0.80 27.19
C LYS A 200 -2.03 -0.22 26.37
N GLY A 201 -1.41 0.21 25.27
CA GLY A 201 -0.76 -0.67 24.30
C GLY A 201 -1.68 -1.17 23.18
N ASN A 202 -2.95 -0.73 23.14
CA ASN A 202 -3.90 -1.11 22.10
C ASN A 202 -3.80 -0.15 20.90
N ALA A 203 -2.64 -0.12 20.25
CA ALA A 203 -2.35 0.84 19.18
C ALA A 203 -3.33 0.71 17.98
N GLU A 204 -3.71 -0.50 17.57
CA GLU A 204 -4.67 -0.71 16.48
C GLU A 204 -6.06 -0.13 16.78
N GLU A 205 -6.54 -0.28 18.01
CA GLU A 205 -7.82 0.28 18.41
C GLU A 205 -7.74 1.81 18.52
N SER A 206 -6.58 2.36 18.90
CA SER A 206 -6.37 3.81 18.91
C SER A 206 -6.45 4.43 17.52
N ILE A 207 -5.99 3.71 16.47
CA ILE A 207 -6.09 4.17 15.07
C ILE A 207 -7.55 4.46 14.73
N LYS A 208 -8.48 3.54 15.04
CA LYS A 208 -9.92 3.73 14.75
C LYS A 208 -10.47 5.01 15.37
N TYR A 209 -10.13 5.30 16.63
CA TYR A 209 -10.59 6.52 17.30
C TYR A 209 -9.97 7.78 16.71
N TYR A 210 -8.71 7.74 16.30
CA TYR A 210 -8.07 8.87 15.64
C TYR A 210 -8.62 9.09 14.23
N GLU A 211 -8.94 8.04 13.48
CA GLU A 211 -9.63 8.13 12.18
C GLU A 211 -11.04 8.73 12.34
N GLN A 212 -11.78 8.34 13.38
CA GLN A 212 -13.06 8.96 13.71
C GLN A 212 -12.90 10.45 14.04
N ALA A 213 -11.88 10.81 14.84
CA ALA A 213 -11.58 12.21 15.16
C ALA A 213 -11.20 13.02 13.91
N LEU A 214 -10.43 12.43 12.99
CA LEU A 214 -10.08 13.02 11.69
C LEU A 214 -11.35 13.32 10.89
N SER A 215 -12.29 12.38 10.87
CA SER A 215 -13.54 12.45 10.10
C SER A 215 -14.50 13.57 10.55
N CYS A 216 -14.24 14.22 11.69
CA CYS A 216 -14.91 15.44 12.09
C CYS A 216 -14.56 16.63 11.17
N PHE A 217 -13.36 16.65 10.59
CA PHE A 217 -12.83 17.81 9.84
C PHE A 217 -12.41 17.51 8.41
N LYS A 218 -12.17 16.25 8.08
CA LYS A 218 -11.81 15.80 6.73
C LYS A 218 -12.38 14.41 6.47
N TRP A 219 -13.24 14.27 5.47
CA TRP A 219 -13.87 12.99 5.14
C TRP A 219 -14.17 12.86 3.65
N LEU A 220 -14.41 11.63 3.23
CA LEU A 220 -15.00 11.30 1.94
C LEU A 220 -16.50 11.10 2.11
N GLU A 221 -17.27 11.71 1.23
CA GLU A 221 -18.72 11.62 1.20
C GLU A 221 -19.15 10.87 -0.08
N HIS A 222 -19.99 9.86 0.11
CA HIS A 222 -20.61 9.16 -1.01
C HIS A 222 -21.83 9.94 -1.47
N VAL A 223 -21.82 10.38 -2.73
CA VAL A 223 -22.97 11.00 -3.38
C VAL A 223 -23.77 9.90 -4.05
N GLU A 224 -24.90 9.57 -3.45
CA GLU A 224 -25.87 8.69 -4.10
C GLU A 224 -26.39 9.44 -5.33
N LYS A 225 -26.05 8.95 -6.52
CA LYS A 225 -26.80 9.30 -7.72
C LYS A 225 -28.23 8.83 -7.48
N GLU A 226 -29.21 9.66 -7.81
CA GLU A 226 -30.64 9.31 -7.78
C GLU A 226 -30.93 8.28 -8.89
N GLU A 227 -30.30 7.10 -8.78
CA GLU A 227 -30.43 5.98 -9.74
C GLU A 227 -31.84 5.38 -9.70
N ASP A 228 -32.60 5.65 -8.63
CA ASP A 228 -33.94 5.10 -8.43
C ASP A 228 -34.96 5.61 -9.48
N GLU A 229 -34.77 6.78 -10.10
CA GLU A 229 -35.66 7.28 -11.16
C GLU A 229 -35.22 6.83 -12.56
N GLN A 230 -33.92 6.88 -12.85
CA GLN A 230 -33.39 6.51 -14.17
C GLN A 230 -33.37 4.99 -14.42
N GLU A 231 -33.12 4.17 -13.40
CA GLU A 231 -33.20 2.71 -13.58
C GLU A 231 -34.65 2.22 -13.74
N GLU A 232 -35.64 2.92 -13.17
CA GLU A 232 -37.05 2.56 -13.36
C GLU A 232 -37.55 2.96 -14.76
N GLU A 233 -37.13 4.11 -15.30
CA GLU A 233 -37.40 4.50 -16.69
C GLU A 233 -36.71 3.56 -17.70
N ILE A 234 -35.41 3.32 -17.55
CA ILE A 234 -34.64 2.47 -18.47
C ILE A 234 -35.11 1.00 -18.43
N LYS A 235 -35.51 0.48 -17.26
CA LYS A 235 -36.07 -0.89 -17.16
C LYS A 235 -37.48 -1.00 -17.74
N PHE A 236 -38.28 0.07 -17.69
CA PHE A 236 -39.61 0.07 -18.30
C PHE A 236 -39.48 0.02 -19.83
N GLU A 237 -38.63 0.86 -20.41
CA GLU A 237 -38.37 0.93 -21.84
C GLU A 237 -37.73 -0.36 -22.39
N LEU A 238 -36.69 -0.88 -21.72
CA LEU A 238 -36.08 -2.16 -22.10
C LEU A 238 -37.06 -3.32 -22.01
N SER A 239 -38.04 -3.30 -21.09
CA SER A 239 -39.04 -4.38 -21.02
C SER A 239 -40.03 -4.37 -22.18
N GLU A 240 -40.29 -3.21 -22.78
CA GLU A 240 -41.11 -3.12 -24.00
C GLU A 240 -40.32 -3.53 -25.25
N GLU A 241 -39.06 -3.12 -25.34
CA GLU A 241 -38.18 -3.49 -26.46
C GLU A 241 -37.80 -4.97 -26.42
N GLU A 242 -37.48 -5.53 -25.25
CA GLU A 242 -37.24 -6.97 -25.08
C GLU A 242 -38.47 -7.79 -25.48
N ARG A 243 -39.68 -7.35 -25.10
CA ARG A 243 -40.93 -8.00 -25.51
C ARG A 243 -41.15 -7.97 -27.02
N LYS A 244 -40.82 -6.87 -27.69
CA LYS A 244 -40.89 -6.74 -29.15
C LYS A 244 -39.84 -7.62 -29.83
N ALA A 245 -38.59 -7.58 -29.36
CA ALA A 245 -37.49 -8.37 -29.91
C ALA A 245 -37.65 -9.88 -29.66
N GLU A 246 -38.28 -10.29 -28.57
CA GLU A 246 -38.62 -11.70 -28.31
C GLU A 246 -39.79 -12.15 -29.21
N GLN A 247 -40.80 -11.30 -29.44
CA GLN A 247 -41.84 -11.56 -30.45
C GLN A 247 -41.28 -11.68 -31.86
N GLU A 248 -40.38 -10.78 -32.27
CA GLU A 248 -39.74 -10.81 -33.59
C GLU A 248 -38.86 -12.05 -33.77
N ARG A 249 -38.07 -12.43 -32.74
CA ARG A 249 -37.28 -13.66 -32.76
C ARG A 249 -38.15 -14.91 -32.81
N ASP A 250 -39.24 -14.95 -32.05
CA ASP A 250 -40.22 -16.04 -32.12
C ASP A 250 -40.81 -16.14 -33.54
N ASP A 251 -41.09 -15.01 -34.19
CA ASP A 251 -41.61 -14.95 -35.56
C ASP A 251 -40.57 -15.28 -36.64
N GLU A 252 -39.29 -15.04 -36.41
CA GLU A 252 -38.18 -15.47 -37.28
C GLU A 252 -37.88 -16.95 -37.13
N ILE A 253 -37.79 -17.47 -35.91
CA ILE A 253 -37.60 -18.91 -35.63
C ILE A 253 -38.76 -19.73 -36.23
N ARG A 254 -39.98 -19.17 -36.26
CA ARG A 254 -41.15 -19.77 -36.94
C ARG A 254 -40.98 -19.92 -38.45
N LYS A 255 -40.11 -19.15 -39.09
CA LYS A 255 -39.84 -19.23 -40.54
C LYS A 255 -38.76 -20.24 -40.88
N ASP A 256 -37.95 -20.68 -39.92
CA ASP A 256 -36.90 -21.65 -40.13
C ASP A 256 -37.46 -23.09 -40.21
N PRO A 257 -37.29 -23.81 -41.34
CA PRO A 257 -37.78 -25.18 -41.49
C PRO A 257 -37.24 -26.16 -40.44
N PHE A 258 -36.07 -25.87 -39.84
CA PHE A 258 -35.39 -26.75 -38.92
C PHE A 258 -36.09 -26.85 -37.54
N PHE A 259 -36.70 -25.75 -37.08
CA PHE A 259 -37.36 -25.67 -35.77
C PHE A 259 -38.84 -26.02 -35.79
N LYS A 260 -39.38 -26.38 -36.96
CA LYS A 260 -40.81 -26.64 -37.17
C LYS A 260 -41.38 -27.78 -36.31
N ASN A 261 -40.52 -28.67 -35.81
CA ASN A 261 -40.88 -29.86 -35.04
C ASN A 261 -40.53 -29.77 -33.54
N LEU A 262 -39.98 -28.66 -33.04
CA LEU A 262 -39.75 -28.53 -31.59
C LEU A 262 -41.08 -28.41 -30.83
N PRO A 263 -41.22 -29.05 -29.65
CA PRO A 263 -42.39 -28.86 -28.79
C PRO A 263 -42.56 -27.37 -28.48
N ARG A 264 -43.76 -26.84 -28.71
CA ARG A 264 -44.07 -25.44 -28.39
C ARG A 264 -44.18 -25.31 -26.88
N GLU A 265 -43.46 -24.34 -26.32
CA GLU A 265 -43.74 -23.86 -24.97
C GLU A 265 -45.23 -23.48 -24.94
N THR A 266 -45.97 -24.11 -24.04
CA THR A 266 -47.39 -23.82 -23.86
C THR A 266 -47.54 -22.41 -23.30
N GLU A 267 -48.67 -21.74 -23.59
CA GLU A 267 -48.93 -20.40 -23.04
C GLU A 267 -48.85 -20.38 -21.50
N GLN A 268 -49.18 -21.50 -20.86
CA GLN A 268 -49.05 -21.68 -19.41
C GLN A 268 -47.58 -21.69 -18.96
N GLU A 269 -46.71 -22.46 -19.63
CA GLU A 269 -45.27 -22.47 -19.35
C GLU A 269 -44.65 -21.09 -19.56
N ARG A 270 -45.05 -20.36 -20.62
CA ARG A 270 -44.61 -18.98 -20.86
C ARG A 270 -45.01 -18.03 -19.74
N ILE A 271 -46.27 -18.10 -19.28
CA ILE A 271 -46.76 -17.28 -18.16
C ILE A 271 -46.03 -17.63 -16.85
N GLU A 272 -45.80 -18.92 -16.59
CA GLU A 272 -45.06 -19.38 -15.41
C GLU A 272 -43.59 -18.91 -15.44
N ARG A 273 -42.93 -19.01 -16.60
CA ARG A 273 -41.58 -18.49 -16.82
C ARG A 273 -41.50 -16.99 -16.61
N LEU A 274 -42.46 -16.21 -17.13
CA LEU A 274 -42.53 -14.77 -16.91
C LEU A 274 -42.75 -14.41 -15.43
N LYS A 275 -43.62 -15.14 -14.72
CA LYS A 275 -43.84 -14.96 -13.28
C LYS A 275 -42.56 -15.28 -12.48
N LEU A 276 -41.86 -16.36 -12.82
CA LEU A 276 -40.60 -16.73 -12.20
C LEU A 276 -39.52 -15.66 -12.43
N LEU A 277 -39.40 -15.13 -13.66
CA LEU A 277 -38.47 -14.04 -13.97
C LEU A 277 -38.81 -12.76 -13.19
N GLN A 278 -40.10 -12.44 -13.07
CA GLN A 278 -40.56 -11.30 -12.26
C GLN A 278 -40.21 -11.48 -10.78
N GLN A 279 -40.41 -12.69 -10.24
CA GLN A 279 -40.02 -13.03 -8.88
C GLN A 279 -38.50 -12.90 -8.68
N ILE A 280 -37.69 -13.47 -9.59
CA ILE A 280 -36.22 -13.32 -9.54
C ILE A 280 -35.80 -11.85 -9.61
N ARG A 281 -36.47 -11.02 -10.45
CA ARG A 281 -36.23 -9.57 -10.51
C ARG A 281 -36.57 -8.87 -9.20
N GLN A 282 -37.68 -9.22 -8.56
CA GLN A 282 -38.08 -8.68 -7.25
C GLN A 282 -37.11 -9.09 -6.16
N GLU A 283 -36.77 -10.38 -6.07
CA GLU A 283 -35.77 -10.91 -5.13
C GLU A 283 -34.41 -10.23 -5.34
N LYS A 284 -33.98 -10.02 -6.59
CA LYS A 284 -32.77 -9.24 -6.92
C LYS A 284 -32.88 -7.78 -6.47
N LYS A 285 -34.02 -7.10 -6.66
CA LYS A 285 -34.25 -5.71 -6.21
C LYS A 285 -34.21 -5.61 -4.69
N GLU A 286 -34.88 -6.52 -3.98
CA GLU A 286 -34.85 -6.60 -2.52
C GLU A 286 -33.45 -6.92 -2.00
N PHE A 287 -32.74 -7.83 -2.66
CA PHE A 287 -31.35 -8.17 -2.34
C PHE A 287 -30.44 -6.96 -2.55
N ARG A 288 -30.52 -6.27 -3.69
CA ARG A 288 -29.76 -5.03 -3.96
C ARG A 288 -30.09 -3.94 -2.95
N LYS A 289 -31.35 -3.77 -2.57
CA LYS A 289 -31.76 -2.79 -1.55
C LYS A 289 -31.21 -3.14 -0.16
N LYS A 290 -31.27 -4.42 0.23
CA LYS A 290 -30.75 -4.92 1.51
C LYS A 290 -29.23 -4.81 1.61
N TYR A 291 -28.52 -5.03 0.50
CA TYR A 291 -27.06 -5.02 0.44
C TYR A 291 -26.49 -3.83 -0.33
N LYS A 292 -27.26 -2.73 -0.50
CA LYS A 292 -26.87 -1.55 -1.32
C LYS A 292 -25.47 -1.07 -0.96
N GLY A 293 -25.20 -0.91 0.33
CA GLY A 293 -23.90 -0.44 0.83
C GLY A 293 -22.74 -1.45 0.71
N LEU A 294 -23.01 -2.74 0.52
CA LEU A 294 -21.98 -3.75 0.22
C LEU A 294 -21.70 -3.82 -1.29
N MET A 295 -22.70 -3.48 -2.11
CA MET A 295 -22.63 -3.46 -3.58
C MET A 295 -22.13 -2.13 -4.14
N THR A 296 -22.10 -1.08 -3.33
CA THR A 296 -21.65 0.25 -3.75
C THR A 296 -20.19 0.20 -4.18
N THR A 297 -19.94 0.43 -5.47
CA THR A 297 -18.59 0.60 -5.99
C THR A 297 -18.24 2.09 -5.91
N TYR A 298 -17.35 2.44 -4.98
CA TYR A 298 -16.83 3.80 -4.87
C TYR A 298 -15.96 4.13 -6.09
N THR A 299 -16.20 5.26 -6.73
CA THR A 299 -15.48 5.78 -7.92
C THR A 299 -15.22 7.27 -7.75
N ASP A 300 -14.42 7.84 -8.64
CA ASP A 300 -14.11 9.27 -8.65
C ASP A 300 -15.38 10.12 -8.87
N ASP A 301 -16.41 9.56 -9.53
CA ASP A 301 -17.67 10.26 -9.83
C ASP A 301 -18.65 10.31 -8.64
N ASN A 302 -18.58 9.34 -7.71
CA ASN A 302 -19.54 9.21 -6.61
C ASN A 302 -18.92 9.45 -5.24
N VAL A 303 -17.62 9.75 -5.16
CA VAL A 303 -16.94 10.10 -3.92
C VAL A 303 -16.42 11.53 -3.99
N ILE A 304 -16.88 12.37 -3.07
CA ILE A 304 -16.43 13.75 -2.94
C ILE A 304 -15.59 13.89 -1.68
N LEU A 305 -14.42 14.53 -1.80
CA LEU A 305 -13.61 14.92 -0.65
C LEU A 305 -14.18 16.19 -0.02
N LYS A 306 -14.44 16.15 1.30
CA LYS A 306 -14.78 17.32 2.11
C LYS A 306 -13.58 17.67 2.99
N ASP A 307 -12.90 18.76 2.64
CA ASP A 307 -11.66 19.21 3.31
C ASP A 307 -11.78 20.64 3.88
N GLY A 308 -12.97 21.01 4.38
CA GLY A 308 -13.20 22.28 5.08
C GLY A 308 -13.33 23.49 4.16
N GLU A 309 -13.70 23.29 2.89
CA GLU A 309 -13.92 24.36 1.91
C GLU A 309 -15.06 25.31 2.31
N GLU A 310 -15.95 24.86 3.20
CA GLU A 310 -17.04 25.66 3.75
C GLU A 310 -16.59 26.74 4.75
N LEU A 311 -15.35 26.67 5.24
CA LEU A 311 -14.84 27.57 6.27
C LEU A 311 -14.30 28.85 5.66
N THR A 312 -14.91 29.98 6.03
CA THR A 312 -14.50 31.31 5.58
C THR A 312 -13.74 32.10 6.65
N ASP A 313 -13.96 31.82 7.93
CA ASP A 313 -13.28 32.49 9.03
C ASP A 313 -11.85 31.96 9.23
N SER A 314 -10.88 32.87 9.29
CA SER A 314 -9.47 32.54 9.46
C SER A 314 -9.20 31.83 10.80
N GLN A 315 -9.92 32.19 11.86
CA GLN A 315 -9.75 31.58 13.18
C GLN A 315 -10.18 30.11 13.17
N ASP A 316 -11.31 29.81 12.50
CA ASP A 316 -11.80 28.45 12.34
C ASP A 316 -10.88 27.60 11.45
N ILE A 317 -10.32 28.19 10.39
CA ILE A 317 -9.32 27.53 9.54
C ILE A 317 -8.07 27.18 10.37
N GLU A 318 -7.53 28.11 11.15
CA GLU A 318 -6.36 27.88 12.01
C GLU A 318 -6.65 26.81 13.07
N MET A 319 -7.81 26.87 13.72
CA MET A 319 -8.24 25.90 14.72
C MET A 319 -8.34 24.49 14.11
N ARG A 320 -8.99 24.38 12.94
CA ARG A 320 -9.10 23.12 12.18
C ARG A 320 -7.73 22.56 11.81
N GLN A 321 -6.85 23.38 11.24
CA GLN A 321 -5.50 22.99 10.85
C GLN A 321 -4.69 22.45 12.05
N SER A 322 -4.77 23.14 13.20
CA SER A 322 -4.13 22.71 14.44
C SER A 322 -4.63 21.33 14.92
N MET A 323 -5.94 21.08 14.83
CA MET A 323 -6.54 19.80 15.19
C MET A 323 -6.14 18.67 14.24
N LEU A 324 -6.20 18.90 12.93
CA LEU A 324 -5.80 17.93 11.92
C LEU A 324 -4.34 17.53 12.08
N MET A 325 -3.45 18.51 12.23
CA MET A 325 -2.03 18.28 12.49
C MET A 325 -1.82 17.38 13.72
N THR A 326 -2.52 17.66 14.83
CA THR A 326 -2.43 16.87 16.06
C THR A 326 -2.87 15.42 15.86
N ILE A 327 -3.96 15.20 15.11
CA ILE A 327 -4.44 13.84 14.82
C ILE A 327 -3.53 13.10 13.85
N TYR A 328 -3.01 13.74 12.81
CA TYR A 328 -2.05 13.09 11.92
C TYR A 328 -0.79 12.64 12.65
N MET A 329 -0.25 13.46 13.56
CA MET A 329 0.87 13.05 14.40
C MET A 329 0.49 11.87 15.32
N SER A 330 -0.72 11.87 15.88
CA SER A 330 -1.19 10.78 16.75
C SER A 330 -1.41 9.48 15.97
N LEU A 331 -2.00 9.57 14.77
CA LEU A 331 -2.14 8.47 13.82
C LEU A 331 -0.78 7.91 13.43
N ALA A 332 0.18 8.77 13.04
CA ALA A 332 1.51 8.34 12.64
C ALA A 332 2.22 7.53 13.74
N VAL A 333 2.12 7.97 15.01
CA VAL A 333 2.72 7.25 16.13
C VAL A 333 2.00 5.92 16.38
N ALA A 334 0.67 5.87 16.26
CA ALA A 334 -0.09 4.63 16.35
C ALA A 334 0.27 3.65 15.22
N TYR A 335 0.42 4.14 13.98
CA TYR A 335 0.88 3.37 12.82
C TYR A 335 2.30 2.82 13.06
N MET A 336 3.25 3.65 13.54
CA MET A 336 4.61 3.19 13.87
C MET A 336 4.61 2.10 14.94
N LYS A 337 3.75 2.20 15.97
CA LYS A 337 3.65 1.16 17.01
C LYS A 337 3.09 -0.17 16.51
N CYS A 338 2.40 -0.15 15.36
CA CYS A 338 1.93 -1.35 14.67
C CYS A 338 2.82 -1.74 13.46
N PHE A 339 4.01 -1.14 13.33
CA PHE A 339 4.93 -1.34 12.20
C PHE A 339 4.38 -0.94 10.82
N TYR A 340 3.32 -0.12 10.76
CA TYR A 340 2.75 0.40 9.52
C TYR A 340 3.48 1.68 9.05
N PHE A 341 4.81 1.60 8.89
CA PHE A 341 5.67 2.78 8.66
C PHE A 341 5.29 3.58 7.41
N LYS A 342 4.91 2.92 6.30
CA LYS A 342 4.45 3.63 5.09
C LYS A 342 3.20 4.47 5.34
N MET A 343 2.23 3.94 6.08
CA MET A 343 1.02 4.71 6.44
C MET A 343 1.34 5.84 7.43
N ALA A 344 2.30 5.62 8.34
CA ALA A 344 2.79 6.68 9.21
C ALA A 344 3.45 7.82 8.43
N GLN A 345 4.27 7.51 7.41
CA GLN A 345 4.87 8.52 6.52
C GLN A 345 3.80 9.32 5.79
N VAL A 346 2.79 8.65 5.20
CA VAL A 346 1.69 9.34 4.50
C VAL A 346 0.94 10.30 5.43
N ALA A 347 0.65 9.88 6.67
CA ALA A 347 0.02 10.75 7.66
C ALA A 347 0.91 11.96 8.04
N LEU A 348 2.23 11.76 8.17
CA LEU A 348 3.18 12.84 8.47
C LEU A 348 3.36 13.81 7.29
N ASP A 349 3.32 13.31 6.06
CA ASP A 349 3.36 14.15 4.86
C ASP A 349 2.08 14.99 4.74
N ASP A 350 0.92 14.43 5.08
CA ASP A 350 -0.33 15.19 5.17
C ASP A 350 -0.30 16.23 6.31
N ALA A 351 0.35 15.92 7.44
CA ALA A 351 0.59 16.93 8.49
C ALA A 351 1.51 18.07 8.00
N LEU A 352 2.52 17.73 7.20
CA LEU A 352 3.49 18.69 6.65
C LEU A 352 2.84 19.62 5.62
N LYS A 353 1.85 19.13 4.85
CA LYS A 353 1.04 19.95 3.94
C LYS A 353 0.23 21.02 4.68
N ILE A 354 -0.14 20.77 5.94
CA ILE A 354 -0.86 21.74 6.78
C ILE A 354 0.12 22.77 7.34
N THR A 355 1.23 22.32 7.93
CA THR A 355 2.21 23.23 8.51
C THR A 355 3.63 22.70 8.38
N GLN A 356 4.51 23.53 7.83
CA GLN A 356 5.95 23.26 7.73
C GLN A 356 6.73 23.80 8.92
N LYS A 357 6.06 24.42 9.89
CA LYS A 357 6.70 25.16 11.00
C LYS A 357 6.82 24.34 12.29
N SER A 358 6.56 23.04 12.25
CA SER A 358 6.62 22.18 13.44
C SER A 358 7.77 21.19 13.39
N SER A 359 8.70 21.36 14.31
CA SER A 359 9.80 20.44 14.64
C SER A 359 9.30 19.05 15.01
N GLN A 360 8.11 18.92 15.61
CA GLN A 360 7.56 17.60 16.00
C GLN A 360 7.26 16.74 14.76
N ILE A 361 6.84 17.34 13.64
CA ILE A 361 6.59 16.60 12.39
C ILE A 361 7.90 16.01 11.88
N TYR A 362 8.94 16.83 11.75
CA TYR A 362 10.27 16.39 11.29
C TYR A 362 10.90 15.36 12.24
N PHE A 363 10.76 15.54 13.56
CA PHE A 363 11.16 14.55 14.56
C PHE A 363 10.48 13.20 14.31
N ARG A 364 9.15 13.18 14.08
CA ARG A 364 8.41 11.95 13.82
C ARG A 364 8.70 11.35 12.46
N LYS A 365 9.01 12.15 11.43
CA LYS A 365 9.47 11.65 10.12
C LYS A 365 10.79 10.93 10.24
N SER A 366 11.77 11.56 10.90
CA SER A 366 13.06 10.92 11.21
C SER A 366 12.87 9.64 12.02
N GLN A 367 12.01 9.68 13.05
CA GLN A 367 11.67 8.50 13.84
C GLN A 367 11.05 7.38 12.99
N CYS A 368 10.11 7.71 12.10
CA CYS A 368 9.46 6.71 11.26
C CYS A 368 10.45 5.98 10.35
N VAL A 369 11.41 6.71 9.77
CA VAL A 369 12.43 6.13 8.89
C VAL A 369 13.48 5.35 9.68
N ALA A 370 13.98 5.91 10.80
CA ALA A 370 15.03 5.27 11.58
C ALA A 370 14.63 3.92 12.19
N TYR A 371 13.37 3.80 12.62
CA TYR A 371 12.83 2.57 13.23
C TYR A 371 12.31 1.55 12.22
N ASN A 372 12.17 1.94 10.94
CA ASN A 372 11.85 1.01 9.87
C ASN A 372 13.11 0.28 9.41
N LYS A 373 13.14 -1.04 9.61
CA LYS A 373 14.28 -1.88 9.20
C LYS A 373 14.43 -2.00 7.68
N PHE A 374 13.38 -1.71 6.90
CA PHE A 374 13.46 -1.66 5.43
C PHE A 374 14.14 -0.40 4.90
N SER A 375 14.41 0.60 5.74
CA SER A 375 14.90 1.87 5.22
C SER A 375 16.31 1.78 4.64
N ASP A 376 16.43 2.29 3.42
CA ASP A 376 17.67 2.33 2.65
C ASP A 376 18.59 3.44 3.17
N LEU A 377 19.88 3.38 2.83
CA LEU A 377 20.87 4.37 3.28
C LEU A 377 20.47 5.82 2.93
N LYS A 378 19.91 6.04 1.74
CA LYS A 378 19.40 7.35 1.29
C LYS A 378 18.26 7.86 2.17
N GLU A 379 17.35 6.97 2.57
CA GLU A 379 16.25 7.34 3.47
C GLU A 379 16.79 7.68 4.86
N LEU A 380 17.75 6.92 5.39
CA LEU A 380 18.38 7.20 6.68
C LEU A 380 19.17 8.51 6.67
N GLU A 381 19.83 8.86 5.56
CA GLU A 381 20.45 10.18 5.37
C GLU A 381 19.40 11.30 5.37
N GLN A 382 18.24 11.08 4.74
CA GLN A 382 17.13 12.03 4.84
C GLN A 382 16.59 12.12 6.27
N ALA A 383 16.48 11.01 6.99
CA ALA A 383 16.09 11.00 8.39
C ALA A 383 17.06 11.79 9.27
N LYS A 384 18.36 11.78 8.93
CA LYS A 384 19.39 12.60 9.59
C LYS A 384 19.13 14.09 9.36
N LYS A 385 18.85 14.50 8.12
CA LYS A 385 18.50 15.90 7.79
C LYS A 385 17.22 16.33 8.51
N ASP A 386 16.21 15.45 8.53
CA ASP A 386 14.93 15.73 9.19
C ASP A 386 15.12 15.95 10.71
N ILE A 387 15.95 15.15 11.41
CA ILE A 387 16.19 15.36 12.85
C ILE A 387 17.04 16.60 13.13
N GLU A 388 18.03 16.91 12.28
CA GLU A 388 18.81 18.15 12.39
C GLU A 388 17.91 19.38 12.25
N GLN A 389 17.06 19.39 11.21
CA GLN A 389 16.05 20.43 11.01
C GLN A 389 15.07 20.53 12.18
N ALA A 390 14.63 19.39 12.72
CA ALA A 390 13.75 19.37 13.89
C ALA A 390 14.41 20.03 15.12
N ILE A 391 15.70 19.77 15.35
CA ILE A 391 16.43 20.36 16.48
C ILE A 391 16.61 21.87 16.30
N GLU A 392 16.92 22.33 15.08
CA GLU A 392 17.03 23.75 14.76
C GLU A 392 15.69 24.48 14.99
N MET A 393 14.61 23.98 14.36
CA MET A 393 13.28 24.59 14.45
C MET A 393 12.74 24.66 15.88
N LYS A 394 13.01 23.62 16.67
CA LYS A 394 12.58 23.52 18.07
C LYS A 394 13.05 24.72 18.90
N GLN A 395 14.21 25.32 18.61
CA GLN A 395 14.73 26.47 19.36
C GLN A 395 13.84 27.72 19.23
N TYR A 396 13.16 27.87 18.09
CA TYR A 396 12.33 29.03 17.77
C TYR A 396 10.87 28.85 18.17
N GLU A 397 10.44 27.63 18.50
CA GLU A 397 9.06 27.36 18.86
C GLU A 397 8.75 27.76 20.30
N LYS A 398 7.79 28.67 20.46
CA LYS A 398 7.33 29.18 21.77
C LYS A 398 6.89 28.07 22.73
N ILE A 399 6.35 26.96 22.22
CA ILE A 399 5.90 25.82 23.04
C ILE A 399 7.03 25.23 23.90
N PHE A 400 8.27 25.20 23.40
CA PHE A 400 9.41 24.66 24.13
C PHE A 400 10.08 25.68 25.06
N GLN A 401 9.70 26.95 24.95
CA GLN A 401 10.14 28.04 25.84
C GLN A 401 9.19 28.23 27.03
N GLN A 402 8.04 27.55 27.05
CA GLN A 402 7.06 27.62 28.12
C GLN A 402 7.50 26.88 29.39
N GLU A 403 6.80 27.15 30.50
CA GLU A 403 7.05 26.50 31.79
C GLU A 403 6.90 24.97 31.71
N GLN A 404 7.69 24.25 32.51
CA GLN A 404 7.69 22.78 32.58
C GLN A 404 6.30 22.17 32.82
N GLY A 405 5.40 22.91 33.48
CA GLY A 405 4.02 22.48 33.70
C GLY A 405 3.24 22.26 32.40
N ILE A 406 3.39 23.16 31.42
CA ILE A 406 2.71 23.04 30.12
C ILE A 406 3.34 21.91 29.30
N LEU A 407 4.67 21.80 29.30
CA LEU A 407 5.37 20.68 28.65
C LEU A 407 4.93 19.32 29.22
N ARG A 408 4.75 19.22 30.55
CA ARG A 408 4.23 18.00 31.19
C ARG A 408 2.81 17.66 30.77
N ILE A 409 1.95 18.67 30.62
CA ILE A 409 0.58 18.54 30.13
C ILE A 409 0.58 18.00 28.68
N MET A 410 1.47 18.51 27.83
CA MET A 410 1.60 18.09 26.44
C MET A 410 2.39 16.80 26.22
N ASN A 411 2.91 16.21 27.29
CA ASN A 411 3.76 15.02 27.25
C ASN A 411 5.10 15.23 26.51
N LEU A 412 5.68 16.43 26.68
CA LEU A 412 6.91 16.92 26.07
C LEU A 412 7.99 17.27 27.10
N LEU A 413 7.89 16.78 28.34
CA LEU A 413 8.85 17.12 29.41
C LEU A 413 10.29 16.74 29.01
N ASP A 414 10.46 15.54 28.44
CA ASP A 414 11.77 14.96 28.12
C ASP A 414 12.22 15.26 26.67
N HIS A 415 11.62 16.25 26.02
CA HIS A 415 11.85 16.57 24.61
C HIS A 415 13.32 16.88 24.27
N ASN A 416 14.11 17.43 25.19
CA ASN A 416 15.56 17.63 24.99
C ASN A 416 16.30 16.31 24.83
N GLU A 417 16.01 15.35 25.70
CA GLU A 417 16.64 14.05 25.66
C GLU A 417 16.16 13.23 24.45
N CYS A 418 14.85 13.24 24.16
CA CYS A 418 14.30 12.49 23.04
C CYS A 418 14.89 12.90 21.68
N TYR A 419 15.06 14.20 21.43
CA TYR A 419 15.62 14.70 20.15
C TYR A 419 17.09 14.30 19.99
N ILE A 420 17.90 14.48 21.04
CA ILE A 420 19.32 14.11 21.03
C ILE A 420 19.48 12.58 20.89
N ASN A 421 18.71 11.81 21.66
CA ASN A 421 18.73 10.35 21.59
C ASN A 421 18.34 9.85 20.21
N LEU A 422 17.33 10.46 19.56
CA LEU A 422 16.96 10.11 18.20
C LEU A 422 18.07 10.46 17.20
N ALA A 423 18.70 11.62 17.32
CA ALA A 423 19.81 12.01 16.44
C ALA A 423 20.99 11.02 16.54
N HIS A 424 21.40 10.66 17.76
CA HIS A 424 22.42 9.63 17.97
C HIS A 424 22.01 8.28 17.40
N TYR A 425 20.75 7.90 17.60
CA TYR A 425 20.21 6.64 17.10
C TYR A 425 20.18 6.58 15.56
N VAL A 426 19.81 7.66 14.88
CA VAL A 426 19.84 7.75 13.41
C VAL A 426 21.27 7.56 12.88
N VAL A 427 22.25 8.24 13.47
CA VAL A 427 23.67 8.08 13.09
C VAL A 427 24.14 6.64 13.32
N LYS A 428 23.79 6.06 14.46
CA LYS A 428 24.07 4.65 14.76
C LYS A 428 23.45 3.72 13.70
N ARG A 429 22.19 3.93 13.32
CA ARG A 429 21.49 3.15 12.29
C ARG A 429 22.12 3.28 10.91
N ILE A 430 22.57 4.48 10.53
CA ILE A 430 23.34 4.70 9.28
C ILE A 430 24.61 3.85 9.29
N LYS A 431 25.38 3.88 10.39
CA LYS A 431 26.60 3.08 10.55
C LYS A 431 26.31 1.58 10.48
N GLU A 432 25.36 1.08 11.26
CA GLU A 432 24.95 -0.33 11.25
C GLU A 432 24.50 -0.78 9.84
N ARG A 433 23.72 0.05 9.14
CA ARG A 433 23.27 -0.27 7.78
C ARG A 433 24.43 -0.26 6.79
N THR A 434 25.33 0.70 6.88
CA THR A 434 26.53 0.77 6.04
C THR A 434 27.40 -0.46 6.24
N GLU A 435 27.69 -0.84 7.49
CA GLU A 435 28.47 -2.03 7.84
C GLU A 435 27.82 -3.31 7.30
N TYR A 436 26.50 -3.45 7.48
CA TYR A 436 25.73 -4.58 6.98
C TYR A 436 25.81 -4.73 5.45
N GLU A 437 25.60 -3.62 4.73
CA GLU A 437 25.69 -3.59 3.26
C GLU A 437 27.12 -3.89 2.77
N THR A 438 28.13 -3.30 3.43
CA THR A 438 29.54 -3.59 3.18
C THR A 438 29.87 -5.06 3.39
N GLU A 439 29.40 -5.68 4.47
CA GLU A 439 29.64 -7.11 4.77
C GLU A 439 29.02 -8.02 3.69
N LEU A 440 27.80 -7.71 3.22
CA LEU A 440 27.14 -8.49 2.17
C LEU A 440 27.92 -8.42 0.85
N ILE A 441 28.31 -7.22 0.41
CA ILE A 441 29.07 -7.04 -0.84
C ILE A 441 30.48 -7.64 -0.71
N SER A 442 31.14 -7.44 0.44
CA SER A 442 32.46 -7.99 0.74
C SER A 442 32.48 -9.52 0.63
N LYS A 443 31.46 -10.22 1.13
CA LYS A 443 31.36 -11.69 0.98
C LYS A 443 31.28 -12.14 -0.49
N LEU A 444 30.65 -11.36 -1.35
CA LEU A 444 30.59 -11.65 -2.79
C LEU A 444 31.96 -11.42 -3.44
N PHE A 445 32.64 -10.33 -3.08
CA PHE A 445 33.95 -9.97 -3.62
C PHE A 445 35.04 -10.94 -3.16
N GLN A 446 35.03 -11.34 -1.88
CA GLN A 446 35.90 -12.39 -1.34
C GLN A 446 35.74 -13.70 -2.09
N ARG A 447 34.49 -14.07 -2.41
CA ARG A 447 34.21 -15.31 -3.14
C ARG A 447 34.68 -15.23 -4.59
N GLU A 448 34.51 -14.09 -5.24
CA GLU A 448 35.00 -13.85 -6.60
C GLU A 448 36.53 -13.93 -6.67
N LYS A 449 37.23 -13.23 -5.77
CA LYS A 449 38.69 -13.28 -5.68
C LYS A 449 39.21 -14.70 -5.47
N HIS A 450 38.54 -15.47 -4.62
CA HIS A 450 38.88 -16.87 -4.43
C HIS A 450 38.69 -17.72 -5.70
N ILE A 451 37.66 -17.42 -6.50
CA ILE A 451 37.47 -18.09 -7.81
C ILE A 451 38.63 -17.74 -8.74
N GLU A 452 39.02 -16.46 -8.84
CA GLU A 452 40.16 -16.03 -9.64
C GLU A 452 41.47 -16.68 -9.21
N GLU A 453 41.74 -16.78 -7.91
CA GLU A 453 42.93 -17.47 -7.37
C GLU A 453 42.96 -18.95 -7.75
N VAL A 454 41.82 -19.63 -7.67
CA VAL A 454 41.70 -21.04 -8.07
C VAL A 454 41.88 -21.21 -9.58
N GLU A 455 41.35 -20.29 -10.40
CA GLU A 455 41.54 -20.34 -11.85
C GLU A 455 42.99 -20.10 -12.23
N GLN A 456 43.68 -19.16 -11.58
CA GLN A 456 45.10 -18.93 -11.82
C GLN A 456 45.93 -20.17 -11.46
N GLN A 457 45.63 -20.83 -10.35
CA GLN A 457 46.27 -22.10 -9.97
C GLN A 457 46.02 -23.19 -11.02
N LEU A 458 44.80 -23.31 -11.56
CA LEU A 458 44.50 -24.26 -12.62
C LEU A 458 45.29 -23.97 -13.90
N ILE A 459 45.41 -22.69 -14.27
CA ILE A 459 46.22 -22.26 -15.43
C ILE A 459 47.70 -22.59 -15.22
N ASP A 460 48.23 -22.34 -14.02
CA ASP A 460 49.61 -22.65 -13.67
C ASP A 460 49.89 -24.17 -13.68
N GLU A 461 48.88 -24.98 -13.36
CA GLU A 461 48.91 -26.44 -13.52
C GLU A 461 48.74 -26.93 -14.98
N GLY A 462 48.56 -26.01 -15.93
CA GLY A 462 48.31 -26.33 -17.35
C GLY A 462 46.90 -26.86 -17.63
N LYS A 463 45.97 -26.71 -16.69
CA LYS A 463 44.55 -27.02 -16.87
C LYS A 463 43.82 -25.77 -17.34
N THR A 464 42.97 -25.91 -18.35
CA THR A 464 42.06 -24.84 -18.77
C THR A 464 40.90 -24.75 -17.77
N PRO A 465 40.68 -23.61 -17.11
CA PRO A 465 39.50 -23.40 -16.27
C PRO A 465 38.24 -23.69 -17.08
N TYR A 466 37.37 -24.54 -16.56
CA TYR A 466 36.10 -24.81 -17.22
C TYR A 466 35.19 -23.60 -17.00
N GLU A 467 34.94 -22.83 -18.05
CA GLU A 467 33.92 -21.79 -18.00
C GLU A 467 32.54 -22.46 -18.03
N GLU A 468 32.00 -22.77 -16.83
CA GLU A 468 30.61 -23.22 -16.65
C GLU A 468 29.63 -22.14 -17.16
N GLY A 469 29.50 -22.00 -18.48
CA GLY A 469 28.72 -20.92 -19.06
C GLY A 469 28.81 -20.77 -20.57
N GLU A 470 29.97 -20.85 -21.21
CA GLU A 470 30.09 -20.43 -22.62
C GLU A 470 29.33 -21.35 -23.61
N GLU A 471 29.38 -22.67 -23.41
CA GLU A 471 28.66 -23.62 -24.29
C GLU A 471 27.15 -23.63 -24.03
N THR A 472 26.72 -23.43 -22.78
CA THR A 472 25.29 -23.31 -22.47
C THR A 472 24.73 -21.93 -22.82
N LEU A 473 25.47 -20.82 -22.76
CA LEU A 473 24.94 -19.48 -23.06
C LEU A 473 24.67 -19.24 -24.55
N SER A 474 25.41 -19.91 -25.43
CA SER A 474 25.13 -19.87 -26.88
C SER A 474 23.86 -20.64 -27.28
N GLN A 475 23.37 -21.56 -26.43
CA GLN A 475 22.06 -22.24 -26.57
C GLN A 475 21.00 -21.78 -25.55
N ALA A 476 21.39 -21.14 -24.45
CA ALA A 476 20.54 -20.63 -23.37
C ALA A 476 20.10 -19.17 -23.59
N ASN A 477 20.14 -18.69 -24.84
CA ASN A 477 19.43 -17.48 -25.24
C ASN A 477 17.91 -17.54 -25.00
N ILE A 478 17.37 -18.64 -24.46
CA ILE A 478 15.97 -18.75 -24.05
C ILE A 478 15.82 -19.64 -22.79
N ILE A 479 16.65 -19.47 -21.75
CA ILE A 479 16.07 -19.70 -20.41
C ILE A 479 15.35 -18.39 -20.08
N PRO A 480 14.01 -18.38 -20.09
CA PRO A 480 13.27 -17.14 -19.90
C PRO A 480 13.68 -16.53 -18.56
N ILE A 481 14.02 -15.24 -18.59
CA ILE A 481 14.37 -14.39 -17.43
C ILE A 481 13.38 -14.58 -16.25
N ASN A 482 12.16 -15.09 -16.53
CA ASN A 482 11.15 -15.47 -15.54
C ASN A 482 11.57 -16.58 -14.55
N GLU A 483 12.52 -17.47 -14.86
CA GLU A 483 12.90 -18.55 -13.90
C GLU A 483 13.94 -18.09 -12.88
N GLU A 484 14.64 -16.98 -13.13
CA GLU A 484 15.81 -16.60 -12.33
C GLU A 484 15.48 -16.07 -10.92
N HIS A 485 14.19 -15.89 -10.60
CA HIS A 485 13.71 -15.34 -9.34
C HIS A 485 12.58 -16.15 -8.70
N GLN A 486 12.48 -17.44 -9.01
CA GLN A 486 11.42 -18.31 -8.48
C GLN A 486 11.33 -18.27 -6.94
N GLU A 487 12.45 -18.39 -6.23
CA GLU A 487 12.49 -18.39 -4.77
C GLU A 487 11.96 -17.07 -4.17
N TYR A 488 12.29 -15.94 -4.81
CA TYR A 488 11.83 -14.63 -4.38
C TYR A 488 10.32 -14.46 -4.59
N GLU A 489 9.80 -14.87 -5.76
CA GLU A 489 8.37 -14.83 -6.04
C GLU A 489 7.56 -15.72 -5.07
N ILE A 490 8.06 -16.93 -4.75
CA ILE A 490 7.42 -17.80 -3.75
C ILE A 490 7.35 -17.10 -2.39
N ILE A 491 8.42 -16.45 -1.95
CA ILE A 491 8.43 -15.69 -0.70
C ILE A 491 7.43 -14.53 -0.73
N LEU A 492 7.30 -13.82 -1.85
CA LEU A 492 6.29 -12.77 -1.99
C LEU A 492 4.87 -13.34 -1.89
N GLU A 493 4.60 -14.51 -2.46
CA GLU A 493 3.31 -15.19 -2.30
C GLU A 493 3.06 -15.62 -0.85
N MET A 494 4.10 -16.05 -0.13
CA MET A 494 3.98 -16.32 1.31
C MET A 494 3.59 -15.07 2.10
N MET A 495 4.23 -13.91 1.82
CA MET A 495 3.84 -12.64 2.45
C MET A 495 2.38 -12.31 2.18
N ARG A 496 1.94 -12.42 0.92
CA ARG A 496 0.53 -12.20 0.53
C ARG A 496 -0.42 -13.15 1.26
N LYS A 497 -0.02 -14.42 1.44
CA LYS A 497 -0.81 -15.39 2.21
C LYS A 497 -0.90 -14.99 3.68
N TYR A 498 0.19 -14.53 4.31
CA TYR A 498 0.14 -14.04 5.69
C TYR A 498 -0.80 -12.84 5.85
N TYR A 499 -0.81 -11.89 4.91
CA TYR A 499 -1.77 -10.79 4.94
C TYR A 499 -3.22 -11.29 4.91
N ARG A 500 -3.55 -12.25 4.03
CA ARG A 500 -4.90 -12.88 4.01
C ARG A 500 -5.23 -13.62 5.31
N VAL A 501 -4.24 -14.27 5.93
CA VAL A 501 -4.41 -14.97 7.20
C VAL A 501 -4.66 -13.97 8.34
N ILE A 502 -3.92 -12.86 8.37
CA ILE A 502 -4.10 -11.77 9.34
C ILE A 502 -5.48 -11.13 9.16
N GLU A 503 -5.89 -10.85 7.93
CA GLU A 503 -7.22 -10.35 7.58
C GLU A 503 -8.31 -11.28 8.13
N PHE A 504 -8.26 -12.56 7.78
CA PHE A 504 -9.20 -13.58 8.25
C PHE A 504 -9.26 -13.69 9.79
N TYR A 505 -8.11 -13.67 10.47
CA TYR A 505 -8.10 -13.75 11.94
C TYR A 505 -8.55 -12.46 12.62
N THR A 506 -8.38 -11.32 11.97
CA THR A 506 -8.90 -10.03 12.43
C THR A 506 -10.43 -10.00 12.31
N GLU A 507 -10.99 -10.45 11.19
CA GLU A 507 -12.43 -10.58 10.96
C GLU A 507 -13.08 -11.56 11.96
N THR A 508 -12.43 -12.70 12.21
CA THR A 508 -12.90 -13.71 13.17
C THR A 508 -12.60 -13.36 14.63
N LYS A 509 -12.05 -12.17 14.92
CA LYS A 509 -11.75 -11.64 16.26
C LYS A 509 -10.86 -12.58 17.11
N LYS A 510 -9.82 -13.14 16.50
CA LYS A 510 -8.83 -14.02 17.16
C LYS A 510 -7.48 -13.30 17.33
N PRO A 511 -7.34 -12.38 18.31
CA PRO A 511 -6.16 -11.50 18.43
C PRO A 511 -4.85 -12.26 18.68
N ASP A 512 -4.91 -13.43 19.33
CA ASP A 512 -3.71 -14.23 19.58
C ASP A 512 -3.14 -14.84 18.30
N GLN A 513 -4.01 -15.28 17.38
CA GLN A 513 -3.61 -15.81 16.08
C GLN A 513 -3.07 -14.70 15.18
N VAL A 514 -3.66 -13.51 15.22
CA VAL A 514 -3.13 -12.31 14.54
C VAL A 514 -1.71 -12.02 15.02
N ARG A 515 -1.47 -12.04 16.34
CA ARG A 515 -0.15 -11.77 16.92
C ARG A 515 0.91 -12.79 16.49
N ILE A 516 0.54 -14.08 16.41
CA ILE A 516 1.42 -15.15 15.94
C ILE A 516 1.75 -14.93 14.46
N ALA A 517 0.72 -14.74 13.62
CA ALA A 517 0.89 -14.53 12.19
C ALA A 517 1.74 -13.29 11.88
N LYS A 518 1.55 -12.18 12.61
CA LYS A 518 2.39 -10.97 12.49
C LYS A 518 3.84 -11.24 12.86
N LYS A 519 4.09 -12.00 13.93
CA LYS A 519 5.46 -12.37 14.32
C LYS A 519 6.16 -13.21 13.24
N GLU A 520 5.44 -14.17 12.64
CA GLU A 520 5.96 -14.99 11.54
C GLU A 520 6.19 -14.12 10.27
N LEU A 521 5.29 -13.19 9.98
CA LEU A 521 5.43 -12.23 8.88
C LEU A 521 6.65 -11.31 9.07
N GLN A 522 6.94 -10.86 10.30
CA GLN A 522 8.15 -10.08 10.60
C GLN A 522 9.43 -10.87 10.31
N GLN A 523 9.45 -12.17 10.63
CA GLN A 523 10.59 -13.04 10.30
C GLN A 523 10.73 -13.25 8.80
N LEU A 524 9.62 -13.48 8.08
CA LEU A 524 9.63 -13.59 6.62
C LEU A 524 10.10 -12.29 5.97
N SER A 525 9.66 -11.14 6.47
CA SER A 525 10.03 -9.80 5.98
C SER A 525 11.53 -9.54 6.05
N GLU A 526 12.22 -10.07 7.07
CA GLU A 526 13.68 -10.04 7.15
C GLU A 526 14.31 -10.76 5.96
N THR A 527 13.91 -12.00 5.71
CA THR A 527 14.39 -12.79 4.55
C THR A 527 14.12 -12.06 3.24
N VAL A 528 12.92 -11.52 3.06
CA VAL A 528 12.52 -10.75 1.87
C VAL A 528 13.43 -9.55 1.69
N CYS A 529 13.74 -8.80 2.78
CA CYS A 529 14.60 -7.64 2.70
C CYS A 529 16.01 -8.00 2.22
N VAL A 530 16.62 -9.04 2.80
CA VAL A 530 17.98 -9.45 2.42
C VAL A 530 18.02 -9.91 0.97
N MET A 531 17.04 -10.73 0.54
CA MET A 531 16.95 -11.19 -0.84
C MET A 531 16.72 -10.03 -1.80
N ASN A 532 15.78 -9.14 -1.50
CA ASN A 532 15.49 -7.96 -2.32
C ASN A 532 16.72 -7.05 -2.43
N TYR A 533 17.46 -6.83 -1.34
CA TYR A 533 18.70 -6.07 -1.37
C TYR A 533 19.71 -6.71 -2.32
N LEU A 534 20.00 -8.01 -2.16
CA LEU A 534 20.93 -8.73 -3.02
C LEU A 534 20.50 -8.67 -4.49
N LEU A 535 19.22 -8.94 -4.79
CA LEU A 535 18.67 -8.94 -6.14
C LEU A 535 18.73 -7.55 -6.81
N LYS A 536 18.59 -6.47 -6.03
CA LYS A 536 18.72 -5.08 -6.50
C LYS A 536 20.17 -4.61 -6.70
N LEU A 537 21.18 -5.31 -6.17
CA LEU A 537 22.57 -4.94 -6.42
C LEU A 537 22.85 -5.00 -7.92
N ASN A 538 23.29 -3.89 -8.49
CA ASN A 538 23.64 -3.78 -9.90
C ASN A 538 25.13 -3.51 -10.04
N PHE A 539 25.91 -4.57 -10.32
CA PHE A 539 27.37 -4.45 -10.47
C PHE A 539 27.77 -3.68 -11.73
N LYS A 540 26.91 -3.61 -12.76
CA LYS A 540 27.17 -2.79 -13.96
C LYS A 540 27.17 -1.31 -13.64
N ASN A 541 26.31 -0.88 -12.72
CA ASN A 541 26.19 0.51 -12.29
C ASN A 541 26.91 0.78 -10.95
N TYR A 542 28.05 0.14 -10.71
CA TYR A 542 28.78 0.25 -9.44
C TYR A 542 29.26 1.68 -9.13
N LYS A 543 29.37 2.55 -10.15
CA LYS A 543 29.83 3.94 -10.01
C LYS A 543 28.88 4.80 -9.18
N GLU A 544 27.60 4.46 -9.13
CA GLU A 544 26.62 5.16 -8.29
C GLU A 544 26.70 4.75 -6.81
N ASN A 545 27.34 3.62 -6.50
CA ASN A 545 27.42 3.09 -5.14
C ASN A 545 28.83 3.31 -4.55
N SER A 546 28.91 4.25 -3.61
CA SER A 546 30.16 4.61 -2.94
C SER A 546 30.82 3.44 -2.19
N LEU A 547 30.02 2.49 -1.67
CA LEU A 547 30.53 1.29 -0.99
C LEU A 547 31.16 0.31 -1.99
N MET A 548 30.54 0.11 -3.15
CA MET A 548 31.11 -0.74 -4.20
C MET A 548 32.45 -0.20 -4.71
N ILE A 549 32.60 1.12 -4.86
CA ILE A 549 33.87 1.73 -5.29
C ILE A 549 34.97 1.49 -4.25
N LYS A 550 34.66 1.62 -2.95
CA LYS A 550 35.62 1.35 -1.87
C LYS A 550 36.05 -0.12 -1.89
N LEU A 551 35.08 -1.04 -1.97
CA LEU A 551 35.34 -2.48 -2.00
C LEU A 551 36.05 -2.92 -3.28
N LYS A 552 35.77 -2.29 -4.43
CA LYS A 552 36.48 -2.56 -5.70
C LYS A 552 38.00 -2.39 -5.49
N LYS A 553 38.39 -1.29 -4.85
CA LYS A 553 39.79 -0.97 -4.55
C LYS A 553 40.40 -1.87 -3.47
N GLU A 554 39.62 -2.23 -2.45
CA GLU A 554 40.10 -3.08 -1.35
C GLU A 554 40.41 -4.51 -1.82
N TYR A 555 39.58 -5.07 -2.69
CA TYR A 555 39.72 -6.45 -3.17
C TYR A 555 40.51 -6.58 -4.49
N ASP A 556 40.79 -5.46 -5.16
CA ASP A 556 41.45 -5.36 -6.47
C ASP A 556 40.69 -6.10 -7.59
N ILE A 557 39.37 -5.93 -7.62
CA ILE A 557 38.48 -6.60 -8.59
C ILE A 557 38.19 -5.66 -9.77
N ASP A 558 38.38 -6.13 -11.00
CA ASP A 558 38.04 -5.34 -12.17
C ASP A 558 36.57 -5.49 -12.61
N LEU A 559 35.70 -4.64 -12.07
CA LEU A 559 34.28 -4.56 -12.47
C LEU A 559 34.04 -4.10 -13.92
N GLU A 560 35.07 -3.78 -14.71
CA GLU A 560 34.93 -3.53 -16.15
C GLU A 560 34.96 -4.83 -16.97
N ASN A 561 35.50 -5.91 -16.39
CA ASN A 561 35.55 -7.21 -17.03
C ASN A 561 34.16 -7.89 -17.00
N GLU A 562 33.61 -8.18 -18.18
CA GLU A 562 32.30 -8.81 -18.33
C GLU A 562 32.24 -10.20 -17.67
N LYS A 563 33.35 -10.95 -17.66
CA LYS A 563 33.44 -12.27 -17.03
C LYS A 563 33.20 -12.19 -15.53
N ILE A 564 33.84 -11.23 -14.87
CA ILE A 564 33.71 -10.96 -13.43
C ILE A 564 32.27 -10.52 -13.12
N LEU A 565 31.69 -9.62 -13.92
CA LEU A 565 30.31 -9.17 -13.75
C LEU A 565 29.31 -10.33 -13.83
N ARG A 566 29.47 -11.24 -14.80
CA ARG A 566 28.61 -12.44 -14.93
C ARG A 566 28.72 -13.36 -13.71
N ARG A 567 29.93 -13.56 -13.18
CA ARG A 567 30.13 -14.39 -11.98
C ARG A 567 29.55 -13.76 -10.73
N LEU A 568 29.74 -12.45 -10.52
CA LEU A 568 29.14 -11.73 -9.39
C LEU A 568 27.61 -11.80 -9.42
N GLU A 569 26.98 -11.69 -10.59
CA GLU A 569 25.54 -11.90 -10.75
C GLU A 569 25.11 -13.32 -10.38
N ARG A 570 25.88 -14.35 -10.79
CA ARG A 570 25.64 -15.74 -10.38
C ARG A 570 25.81 -15.92 -8.87
N LEU A 571 26.86 -15.37 -8.27
CA LEU A 571 27.13 -15.45 -6.83
C LEU A 571 26.02 -14.79 -6.00
N LYS A 572 25.56 -13.61 -6.43
CA LYS A 572 24.40 -12.91 -5.86
C LYS A 572 23.14 -13.76 -5.89
N LYS A 573 22.81 -14.38 -7.03
CA LYS A 573 21.66 -15.30 -7.19
C LYS A 573 21.80 -16.52 -6.28
N ASN A 574 22.96 -17.18 -6.27
CA ASN A 574 23.25 -18.32 -5.41
C ASN A 574 23.13 -17.95 -3.93
N LYS A 575 23.54 -16.74 -3.55
CA LYS A 575 23.42 -16.27 -2.18
C LYS A 575 21.96 -16.03 -1.79
N ALA A 576 21.16 -15.44 -2.67
CA ALA A 576 19.72 -15.26 -2.46
C ALA A 576 19.01 -16.61 -2.31
N LYS A 577 19.34 -17.60 -3.17
CA LYS A 577 18.85 -18.98 -3.06
C LYS A 577 19.25 -19.64 -1.74
N SER A 578 20.50 -19.50 -1.32
CA SER A 578 20.97 -20.02 -0.04
C SER A 578 20.25 -19.38 1.16
N ILE A 579 19.91 -18.09 1.08
CA ILE A 579 19.09 -17.43 2.11
C ILE A 579 17.68 -18.01 2.14
N PHE A 580 17.08 -18.24 0.97
CA PHE A 580 15.78 -18.88 0.85
C PHE A 580 15.78 -20.29 1.47
N GLU A 581 16.74 -21.14 1.11
CA GLU A 581 16.85 -22.53 1.59
C GLU A 581 17.07 -22.64 3.11
N ASN A 582 17.79 -21.67 3.69
CA ASN A 582 18.06 -21.63 5.12
C ASN A 582 16.95 -20.95 5.94
N GLY A 583 15.91 -20.43 5.29
CA GLY A 583 14.81 -19.75 5.96
C GLY A 583 13.91 -20.73 6.74
N ASN A 584 13.54 -20.33 7.96
CA ASN A 584 12.63 -21.11 8.80
C ASN A 584 11.19 -20.70 8.54
N TYR A 585 10.54 -21.36 7.58
CA TYR A 585 9.19 -21.01 7.16
C TYR A 585 8.12 -21.91 7.78
N ASN A 586 6.93 -21.34 7.97
CA ASN A 586 5.73 -22.13 8.21
C ASN A 586 5.44 -23.00 6.96
N PHE A 587 5.51 -24.31 7.13
CA PHE A 587 5.42 -25.28 6.04
C PHE A 587 4.08 -25.22 5.29
N GLU A 588 2.97 -24.95 5.97
CA GLU A 588 1.65 -24.87 5.34
C GLU A 588 1.54 -23.64 4.42
N VAL A 589 2.03 -22.50 4.89
CA VAL A 589 2.08 -21.26 4.10
C VAL A 589 3.01 -21.41 2.90
N PHE A 590 4.16 -22.07 3.11
CA PHE A 590 5.13 -22.37 2.07
C PHE A 590 4.54 -23.29 0.98
N GLN A 591 3.90 -24.40 1.37
CA GLN A 591 3.22 -25.31 0.43
C GLN A 591 2.13 -24.60 -0.37
N TYR A 592 1.36 -23.73 0.28
CA TYR A 592 0.36 -22.91 -0.40
C TYR A 592 1.00 -22.00 -1.45
N ALA A 593 2.05 -21.28 -1.08
CA ALA A 593 2.75 -20.35 -1.96
C ALA A 593 3.35 -21.04 -3.19
N ILE A 594 3.95 -22.23 -3.02
CA ILE A 594 4.46 -23.03 -4.13
C ILE A 594 3.33 -23.40 -5.11
N LYS A 595 2.21 -23.92 -4.60
CA LYS A 595 1.07 -24.31 -5.44
C LYS A 595 0.49 -23.12 -6.19
N ASP A 596 0.33 -21.99 -5.51
CA ASP A 596 -0.20 -20.76 -6.11
C ASP A 596 0.75 -20.18 -7.16
N TYR A 597 2.06 -20.23 -6.91
CA TYR A 597 3.10 -19.82 -7.87
C TYR A 597 3.05 -20.67 -9.15
N PHE A 598 3.06 -22.00 -9.04
CA PHE A 598 3.02 -22.88 -10.21
C PHE A 598 1.71 -22.74 -10.99
N LYS A 599 0.58 -22.58 -10.29
CA LYS A 599 -0.70 -22.30 -10.93
C LYS A 599 -0.66 -20.99 -11.75
N LYS A 600 -0.11 -19.91 -11.18
CA LYS A 600 0.07 -18.63 -11.89
C LYS A 600 1.03 -18.74 -13.06
N LYS A 601 2.11 -19.51 -12.92
CA LYS A 601 3.07 -19.78 -14.00
C LYS A 601 2.38 -20.51 -15.15
N GLU A 602 1.63 -21.58 -14.87
CA GLU A 602 0.85 -22.31 -15.88
C GLU A 602 -0.22 -21.43 -16.56
N GLU A 603 -0.92 -20.58 -15.81
CA GLU A 603 -1.89 -19.62 -16.36
C GLU A 603 -1.22 -18.59 -17.27
N LYS A 604 -0.05 -18.08 -16.89
CA LYS A 604 0.72 -17.13 -17.70
C LYS A 604 1.25 -17.78 -18.98
N GLU A 605 1.80 -18.99 -18.89
CA GLU A 605 2.28 -19.74 -20.06
C GLU A 605 1.13 -20.10 -21.02
N LYS A 606 -0.07 -20.39 -20.51
CA LYS A 606 -1.26 -20.58 -21.35
C LYS A 606 -1.66 -19.29 -22.07
N LYS A 607 -1.70 -18.15 -21.35
CA LYS A 607 -1.98 -16.84 -21.96
C LYS A 607 -0.95 -16.44 -23.00
N GLU A 608 0.34 -16.63 -22.72
CA GLU A 608 1.41 -16.35 -23.70
C GLU A 608 1.31 -17.25 -24.94
N LYS A 609 0.81 -18.49 -24.80
CA LYS A 609 0.53 -19.37 -25.95
C LYS A 609 -0.70 -18.91 -26.73
N GLU A 610 -1.79 -18.58 -26.04
CA GLU A 610 -3.01 -18.04 -26.66
C GLU A 610 -2.74 -16.72 -27.38
N GLU A 611 -1.92 -15.83 -26.82
CA GLU A 611 -1.48 -14.57 -27.44
C GLU A 611 -0.62 -14.83 -28.68
N LYS A 612 0.36 -15.74 -28.61
CA LYS A 612 1.18 -16.13 -29.78
C LYS A 612 0.34 -16.77 -30.87
N GLU A 613 -0.60 -17.64 -30.52
CA GLU A 613 -1.54 -18.24 -31.48
C GLU A 613 -2.45 -17.18 -32.09
N ALA A 614 -2.90 -16.18 -31.32
CA ALA A 614 -3.66 -15.05 -31.83
C ALA A 614 -2.83 -14.19 -32.80
N GLU A 615 -1.58 -13.84 -32.45
CA GLU A 615 -0.65 -13.10 -33.31
C GLU A 615 -0.31 -13.88 -34.59
N GLU A 616 -0.09 -15.19 -34.51
CA GLU A 616 0.13 -16.04 -35.69
C GLU A 616 -1.12 -16.10 -36.58
N ASN A 617 -2.31 -16.18 -35.98
CA ASN A 617 -3.57 -16.15 -36.71
C ASN A 617 -3.84 -14.80 -37.38
N GLU A 618 -3.54 -13.68 -36.71
CA GLU A 618 -3.61 -12.33 -37.29
C GLU A 618 -2.63 -12.16 -38.45
N ASN A 619 -1.36 -12.56 -38.27
CA ASN A 619 -0.36 -12.55 -39.34
C ASN A 619 -0.75 -13.46 -40.52
N ASN A 620 -1.37 -14.61 -40.26
CA ASN A 620 -1.88 -15.49 -41.31
C ASN A 620 -3.09 -14.87 -42.04
N GLN A 621 -3.98 -14.17 -41.33
CA GLN A 621 -5.09 -13.42 -41.93
C GLN A 621 -4.61 -12.22 -42.75
N GLU A 622 -3.60 -11.48 -42.28
CA GLU A 622 -2.96 -10.42 -43.05
C GLU A 622 -2.30 -10.98 -44.33
N ASN A 623 -1.60 -12.11 -44.24
CA ASN A 623 -1.02 -12.75 -45.42
C ASN A 623 -2.08 -13.26 -46.42
N LEU A 624 -3.24 -13.74 -45.93
CA LEU A 624 -4.37 -14.13 -46.78
C LEU A 624 -5.04 -12.92 -47.44
N THR A 625 -5.21 -11.80 -46.71
CA THR A 625 -5.78 -10.56 -47.25
C THR A 625 -4.82 -9.83 -48.19
N VAL A 626 -3.50 -9.88 -47.98
CA VAL A 626 -2.50 -9.38 -48.94
C VAL A 626 -2.53 -10.18 -50.25
N LYS A 627 -2.69 -11.51 -50.19
CA LYS A 627 -2.89 -12.33 -51.40
C LYS A 627 -4.21 -12.03 -52.10
N GLN A 628 -5.30 -11.80 -51.37
CA GLN A 628 -6.59 -11.42 -51.96
C GLN A 628 -6.60 -9.99 -52.52
N THR A 629 -5.90 -9.04 -51.90
CA THR A 629 -5.80 -7.65 -52.38
C THR A 629 -4.87 -7.53 -53.58
N GLY A 630 -3.82 -8.36 -53.69
CA GLY A 630 -3.02 -8.48 -54.91
C GLY A 630 -3.85 -8.97 -56.10
N PHE A 631 -4.67 -10.02 -55.91
CA PHE A 631 -5.55 -10.53 -56.96
C PHE A 631 -6.68 -9.54 -57.31
N ARG A 632 -7.25 -8.84 -56.31
CA ARG A 632 -8.24 -7.77 -56.55
C ARG A 632 -7.64 -6.54 -57.22
N LYS A 633 -6.40 -6.13 -56.93
CA LYS A 633 -5.70 -5.03 -57.64
C LYS A 633 -5.41 -5.39 -59.11
N VAL A 634 -5.05 -6.65 -59.38
CA VAL A 634 -4.87 -7.13 -60.76
C VAL A 634 -6.21 -7.14 -61.49
N ILE A 635 -7.28 -7.63 -60.87
CA ILE A 635 -8.62 -7.60 -61.48
C ILE A 635 -9.13 -6.16 -61.64
N SER A 636 -8.92 -5.25 -60.69
CA SER A 636 -9.36 -3.86 -60.81
C SER A 636 -8.55 -3.07 -61.85
N ASN A 637 -7.28 -3.43 -62.07
CA ASN A 637 -6.48 -2.84 -63.14
C ASN A 637 -6.82 -3.41 -64.53
N ILE A 638 -7.25 -4.68 -64.60
CA ILE A 638 -7.75 -5.30 -65.84
C ILE A 638 -9.16 -4.77 -66.20
N PHE A 639 -10.00 -4.48 -65.21
CA PHE A 639 -11.32 -3.87 -65.38
C PHE A 639 -11.32 -2.39 -65.01
N SER A 640 -10.25 -1.66 -65.33
CA SER A 640 -10.27 -0.21 -65.22
C SER A 640 -11.31 0.35 -66.19
N CYS A 641 -11.93 1.47 -65.83
CA CYS A 641 -12.97 2.11 -66.66
C CYS A 641 -12.47 2.39 -68.10
N GLU A 642 -11.16 2.59 -68.26
CA GLU A 642 -10.49 2.74 -69.57
C GLU A 642 -10.54 1.47 -70.42
N PHE A 643 -10.35 0.28 -69.84
CA PHE A 643 -10.44 -0.98 -70.57
C PHE A 643 -11.88 -1.25 -71.05
N ILE A 644 -12.89 -0.93 -70.23
CA ILE A 644 -14.29 -1.07 -70.62
C ILE A 644 -14.63 -0.14 -71.78
N LEU A 645 -14.14 1.11 -71.76
CA LEU A 645 -14.28 2.08 -72.85
C LEU A 645 -13.58 1.61 -74.15
N GLN A 646 -12.38 1.04 -74.05
CA GLN A 646 -11.66 0.50 -75.20
C GLN A 646 -12.38 -0.73 -75.78
N ALA A 647 -12.85 -1.64 -74.93
CA ALA A 647 -13.61 -2.82 -75.35
C ALA A 647 -14.97 -2.43 -75.99
N THR A 648 -15.66 -1.40 -75.48
CA THR A 648 -16.89 -0.90 -76.12
C THR A 648 -16.60 -0.22 -77.47
N LEU A 649 -15.50 0.52 -77.59
CA LEU A 649 -15.09 1.12 -78.88
C LEU A 649 -14.80 0.04 -79.92
N VAL A 650 -14.04 -1.00 -79.56
CA VAL A 650 -13.75 -2.14 -80.44
C VAL A 650 -15.04 -2.89 -80.77
N GLY A 651 -15.93 -3.11 -79.80
CA GLY A 651 -17.25 -3.71 -80.01
C GLY A 651 -18.14 -2.90 -80.96
N MET A 652 -18.11 -1.57 -80.87
CA MET A 652 -18.83 -0.69 -81.80
C MET A 652 -18.24 -0.75 -83.21
N ILE A 653 -16.92 -0.82 -83.36
CA ILE A 653 -16.26 -0.97 -84.65
C ILE A 653 -16.62 -2.32 -85.28
N PHE A 654 -16.53 -3.42 -84.53
CA PHE A 654 -16.92 -4.75 -85.02
C PHE A 654 -18.42 -4.85 -85.31
N GLY A 655 -19.26 -4.25 -84.47
CA GLY A 655 -20.71 -4.15 -84.72
C GLY A 655 -21.02 -3.36 -85.97
N PHE A 656 -20.29 -2.26 -86.23
CA PHE A 656 -20.40 -1.49 -87.46
C PHE A 656 -19.95 -2.30 -88.69
N PHE A 657 -18.82 -3.02 -88.61
CA PHE A 657 -18.39 -3.91 -89.69
C PHE A 657 -19.36 -5.06 -89.92
N TYR A 658 -19.91 -5.67 -88.86
CA TYR A 658 -20.92 -6.71 -88.96
C TYR A 658 -22.20 -6.18 -89.61
N TYR A 659 -22.67 -5.00 -89.18
CA TYR A 659 -23.79 -4.32 -89.81
C TYR A 659 -23.52 -4.07 -91.30
N MET A 660 -22.36 -3.51 -91.65
CA MET A 660 -21.98 -3.27 -93.05
C MET A 660 -21.84 -4.56 -93.89
N THR A 661 -21.60 -5.72 -93.27
CA THR A 661 -21.44 -7.00 -93.97
C THR A 661 -22.71 -7.86 -94.00
N THR A 662 -23.69 -7.60 -93.14
CA THR A 662 -25.00 -8.25 -93.22
C THR A 662 -25.77 -7.80 -94.46
N LYS A 663 -26.12 -8.77 -95.32
CA LYS A 663 -26.57 -8.63 -96.71
C LYS A 663 -27.89 -7.89 -96.96
N ASP A 664 -28.58 -7.42 -95.92
CA ASP A 664 -29.90 -6.76 -96.02
C ASP A 664 -29.86 -5.27 -95.70
N ASN A 665 -28.67 -4.66 -95.71
CA ASN A 665 -28.53 -3.24 -95.37
C ASN A 665 -28.85 -2.33 -96.56
N MET A 666 -29.82 -1.43 -96.38
CA MET A 666 -30.33 -0.49 -97.40
C MET A 666 -29.22 0.31 -98.13
N ILE A 667 -28.04 0.49 -97.53
CA ILE A 667 -26.89 1.18 -98.13
C ILE A 667 -26.29 0.36 -99.29
N SER A 668 -26.26 -0.99 -99.21
CA SER A 668 -25.80 -1.80 -100.34
C SER A 668 -26.78 -1.78 -101.51
N MET A 669 -28.08 -1.61 -101.23
CA MET A 669 -29.09 -1.38 -102.28
C MET A 669 -28.91 -0.01 -102.96
N PHE A 670 -28.57 1.05 -102.21
CA PHE A 670 -28.38 2.39 -102.78
C PHE A 670 -27.10 2.52 -103.63
N ILE A 671 -26.04 1.78 -103.29
CA ILE A 671 -24.79 1.78 -104.06
C ILE A 671 -24.90 0.95 -105.35
N PHE A 672 -25.69 -0.12 -105.35
CA PHE A 672 -25.88 -0.94 -106.57
C PHE A 672 -26.92 -0.39 -107.55
N ASP A 673 -27.86 0.47 -107.13
CA ASP A 673 -28.84 1.10 -108.03
C ASP A 673 -28.29 2.30 -108.81
N GLN A 674 -27.09 2.82 -108.48
CA GLN A 674 -26.39 3.86 -109.27
C GLN A 674 -25.39 3.30 -110.30
N MET A 675 -25.23 1.97 -110.39
CA MET A 675 -24.35 1.32 -111.38
C MET A 675 -25.12 0.54 -112.46
N LYS A 676 -26.37 0.92 -112.75
CA LYS A 676 -27.13 0.46 -113.92
C LYS A 676 -27.56 1.59 -114.81
#